data_AF-A0A674MRZ4-F1
#
_entry.id   AF-A0A674MRZ4-F1
#
_cell.length_a   1.000
_cell.length_b   1.000
_cell.length_c   1.000
_cell.angle_alpha   90.00
_cell.angle_beta   90.00
_cell.angle_gamma   90.00
#
_symmetry.space_group_name_H-M   'P 1'
#
loop_
_entity.id
_entity.type
_entity.pdbx_description
1 polymer ?
#
loop_
_entity_poly.entity_id
_entity_poly.type
_entity_poly.pdbx_seq_one_letter_code
_entity_poly.pdbx_strand_id
1 'polypeptide(L)'
;MAEANPLRGFPRLRRAATSFPGNLHLILVLRPTGLSSTTPSPSSSTDLGFRFSQDDFLLKMPVVMLRSVGELLRYIDENHLASDFTAKVEYCQSDWIVLRTAIETFAVTVKEIAQVLQGFGSELSDTELPDEASTIEFLLHSHTHRYRQMKDDIRKVLKEGRLLLTNLETLGSTSVLCAWSRLLGQLRDMEEAFDGFFEKHHLKLQQYLQLLQYELSFHQVWFLIPLEVWMMSGQLSLQLLSVCEEMARAQMVILHGHQLAANHHYALALIVQRCNELRHLCDVITTAMRAKRASLTRARDLLRRLEGALRWCDEGAYLLASQMVDKFQTKEGAQEALQILNTHQERAPSALKNSQGILTSTDFLLEQCLRKLADMQVRPVQLVAPRPELDQISQRCKSPLFSPKHGMTSHFSTDSHVCAVIITCRIPCLHSHIMKELIATERIYVDELLSVLLGYRAEMEDPAMSDLLPSALDSQKDLLFGNMPEIYQFHSRVFLQDLQGCLETPEMVGSCFLQRKEKFQVYERYCQNKPRSELLWRRCCDSPFFQECQKKLDHKLGLDSYLLKPVQRLTKYQLLLKELLKHCTEDRYRCELQEALDSMLKLLKSVNDSMHQIAITGYPGDLGQLGRVVLQGGFSVWISHKRAAVRMKEMARFKPMQRHLFLYDHALLFCKRRDDDNPDRTPFYSFKSCLRMSAVGVTENVKGDVRKFELWYSGREVVYMVQAPTLEVKVTWLTEIRKVLSNQLKLRQAHQRCACRGGHHRWEAAQRVSLSLTAPQQQATPTGTERRSPQTLAPPTLTLWCIHLDVVSY
;
A
#
# COMPACT_ATOMS: atom_id res chain seq x y z
N MET A 1 47.85 15.01 -47.05
CA MET A 1 48.86 14.37 -47.93
C MET A 1 49.57 13.29 -47.13
N ALA A 2 49.96 12.18 -47.74
CA ALA A 2 50.80 11.15 -47.12
C ALA A 2 51.96 10.88 -48.06
N GLU A 3 53.20 11.05 -47.58
CA GLU A 3 54.40 10.67 -48.33
C GLU A 3 54.44 9.17 -48.56
N ALA A 4 54.57 8.77 -49.82
CA ALA A 4 54.73 7.39 -50.23
C ALA A 4 56.23 7.07 -50.35
N ASN A 5 56.76 6.34 -49.37
CA ASN A 5 58.06 5.68 -49.47
C ASN A 5 57.94 4.49 -50.44
N PRO A 6 58.86 4.28 -51.42
CA PRO A 6 58.56 3.54 -52.66
C PRO A 6 58.60 2.00 -52.57
N LEU A 7 58.47 1.36 -51.39
CA LEU A 7 58.72 -0.08 -51.26
C LEU A 7 57.63 -0.94 -50.57
N ARG A 8 56.44 -0.42 -50.25
CA ARG A 8 55.31 -1.27 -49.81
C ARG A 8 53.96 -0.77 -50.34
N GLY A 9 53.35 -1.56 -51.23
CA GLY A 9 52.12 -1.20 -51.95
C GLY A 9 50.87 -1.08 -51.08
N PHE A 10 50.27 0.12 -51.09
CA PHE A 10 48.83 0.47 -51.08
C PHE A 10 47.80 -0.02 -50.03
N PRO A 11 48.07 -0.58 -48.84
CA PRO A 11 46.99 -1.01 -47.93
C PRO A 11 46.53 0.16 -47.02
N ARG A 12 47.06 1.38 -47.22
CA ARG A 12 46.94 2.50 -46.27
C ARG A 12 45.79 3.48 -46.56
N LEU A 13 45.27 3.56 -47.79
CA LEU A 13 44.14 4.46 -48.11
C LEU A 13 42.81 3.98 -47.49
N ARG A 14 42.61 2.65 -47.39
CA ARG A 14 41.44 2.06 -46.72
C ARG A 14 41.34 2.43 -45.23
N ARG A 15 42.50 2.62 -44.59
CA ARG A 15 42.62 3.01 -43.18
C ARG A 15 42.60 4.53 -42.97
N ALA A 16 42.89 5.31 -44.02
CA ALA A 16 42.87 6.77 -43.98
C ALA A 16 41.46 7.35 -44.21
N ALA A 17 40.58 6.65 -44.94
CA ALA A 17 39.19 7.09 -45.16
C ALA A 17 38.40 7.27 -43.85
N THR A 18 38.67 6.44 -42.84
CA THR A 18 38.11 6.57 -41.48
C THR A 18 38.71 7.72 -40.66
N SER A 19 39.77 8.36 -41.17
CA SER A 19 40.51 9.44 -40.50
C SER A 19 40.19 10.83 -41.06
N PHE A 20 39.29 10.95 -42.03
CA PHE A 20 38.84 12.22 -42.59
C PHE A 20 37.47 12.62 -41.98
N PRO A 21 37.31 13.83 -41.45
CA PRO A 21 36.10 14.27 -40.74
C PRO A 21 34.88 14.58 -41.64
N GLY A 22 34.93 14.23 -42.93
CA GLY A 22 33.87 14.47 -43.90
C GLY A 22 33.86 13.43 -45.03
N ASN A 23 32.77 13.40 -45.80
CA ASN A 23 32.67 12.54 -46.97
C ASN A 23 33.75 12.94 -47.98
N LEU A 24 34.66 12.02 -48.30
CA LEU A 24 35.56 12.20 -49.42
C LEU A 24 34.70 12.24 -50.69
N HIS A 25 34.93 13.24 -51.54
CA HIS A 25 34.16 13.44 -52.79
C HIS A 25 35.02 13.33 -54.05
N LEU A 26 36.34 13.54 -53.94
CA LEU A 26 37.28 13.58 -55.05
C LEU A 26 38.70 13.30 -54.55
N ILE A 27 39.46 12.46 -55.26
CA ILE A 27 40.88 12.21 -54.97
C ILE A 27 41.72 12.73 -56.14
N LEU A 28 42.62 13.67 -55.88
CA LEU A 28 43.57 14.21 -56.84
C LEU A 28 44.95 13.60 -56.61
N VAL A 29 45.55 13.00 -57.64
CA VAL A 29 46.87 12.36 -57.55
C VAL A 29 47.84 13.07 -58.50
N LEU A 30 48.83 13.78 -57.95
CA LEU A 30 49.87 14.45 -58.74
C LEU A 30 50.98 13.46 -59.10
N ARG A 31 51.27 13.28 -60.39
CA ARG A 31 52.31 12.35 -60.85
C ARG A 31 53.71 12.93 -60.62
N PRO A 32 54.68 12.16 -60.10
CA PRO A 32 56.06 12.64 -59.94
C PRO A 32 56.70 12.89 -61.32
N THR A 33 57.23 14.09 -61.55
CA THR A 33 58.05 14.41 -62.73
C THR A 33 59.48 13.92 -62.49
N GLY A 34 59.79 12.70 -62.95
CA GLY A 34 61.14 12.14 -62.78
C GLY A 34 61.45 10.81 -63.46
N LEU A 35 60.64 10.32 -64.39
CA LEU A 35 60.95 9.11 -65.17
C LEU A 35 60.75 9.37 -66.66
N SER A 36 61.77 9.95 -67.29
CA SER A 36 61.86 10.10 -68.75
C SER A 36 62.96 9.21 -69.32
N SER A 37 62.55 8.16 -70.04
CA SER A 37 63.21 7.51 -71.19
C SER A 37 62.50 6.15 -71.33
N THR A 38 61.77 5.83 -72.39
CA THR A 38 62.18 5.82 -73.81
C THR A 38 60.92 5.78 -74.69
N THR A 39 61.05 6.33 -75.89
CA THR A 39 60.16 6.38 -77.07
C THR A 39 59.11 5.25 -77.20
N PRO A 40 57.84 5.54 -77.57
CA PRO A 40 56.81 4.53 -77.72
C PRO A 40 56.98 3.74 -79.03
N SER A 41 57.15 2.42 -78.91
CA SER A 41 56.88 1.46 -79.99
C SER A 41 55.48 0.85 -79.78
N PRO A 42 54.65 0.66 -80.81
CA PRO A 42 53.21 0.40 -80.67
C PRO A 42 52.89 -1.09 -80.46
N SER A 43 53.71 -1.84 -79.71
CA SER A 43 53.45 -3.26 -79.46
C SER A 43 54.29 -3.83 -78.31
N SER A 44 54.19 -3.28 -77.10
CA SER A 44 54.54 -4.03 -75.88
C SER A 44 54.03 -3.31 -74.63
N SER A 45 53.11 -3.97 -73.95
CA SER A 45 52.62 -3.61 -72.62
C SER A 45 53.73 -3.73 -71.57
N THR A 46 54.29 -2.59 -71.16
CA THR A 46 54.90 -2.45 -69.83
C THR A 46 54.36 -1.20 -69.18
N ASP A 47 53.07 -1.27 -68.87
CA ASP A 47 52.42 -0.43 -67.90
C ASP A 47 52.97 -0.86 -66.53
N LEU A 48 53.93 -0.11 -65.97
CA LEU A 48 54.37 -0.32 -64.60
C LEU A 48 53.14 -0.06 -63.71
N GLY A 49 52.55 -1.16 -63.25
CA GLY A 49 51.12 -1.24 -62.91
C GLY A 49 50.69 -0.30 -61.79
N PHE A 50 49.99 0.76 -62.17
CA PHE A 50 48.97 1.41 -61.34
C PHE A 50 47.59 1.05 -61.92
N ARG A 51 47.25 -0.24 -61.87
CA ARG A 51 45.87 -0.67 -62.17
C ARG A 51 45.00 -0.34 -60.96
N PHE A 52 44.31 0.79 -61.02
CA PHE A 52 43.19 1.07 -60.12
C PHE A 52 42.02 0.20 -60.57
N SER A 53 41.72 -0.86 -59.81
CA SER A 53 40.44 -1.56 -59.98
C SER A 53 39.36 -0.73 -59.28
N GLN A 54 38.24 -0.49 -59.97
CA GLN A 54 37.11 0.26 -59.40
C GLN A 54 36.41 -0.53 -58.28
N ASP A 55 36.65 -1.84 -58.21
CA ASP A 55 36.03 -2.79 -57.31
C ASP A 55 36.69 -2.87 -55.92
N ASP A 56 37.89 -2.29 -55.74
CA ASP A 56 38.58 -2.27 -54.44
C ASP A 56 38.03 -1.22 -53.45
N PHE A 57 37.16 -0.31 -53.93
CA PHE A 57 36.53 0.74 -53.12
C PHE A 57 35.01 0.53 -53.03
N LEU A 58 34.48 0.35 -51.81
CA LEU A 58 33.03 0.23 -51.56
C LEU A 58 32.24 1.53 -51.82
N LEU A 59 32.91 2.63 -52.18
CA LEU A 59 32.34 3.93 -52.54
C LEU A 59 32.82 4.28 -53.95
N LYS A 60 31.89 4.52 -54.89
CA LYS A 60 32.18 5.05 -56.24
C LYS A 60 32.75 6.47 -56.13
N MET A 61 34.04 6.59 -55.87
CA MET A 61 34.75 7.86 -55.72
C MET A 61 35.58 8.17 -56.98
N PRO A 62 35.42 9.36 -57.60
CA PRO A 62 36.22 9.74 -58.75
C PRO A 62 37.67 10.02 -58.33
N VAL A 63 38.63 9.40 -59.03
CA VAL A 63 40.07 9.63 -58.88
C VAL A 63 40.59 10.31 -60.14
N VAL A 64 41.22 11.48 -60.01
CA VAL A 64 41.76 12.26 -61.13
C VAL A 64 43.29 12.30 -61.02
N MET A 65 43.96 11.81 -62.06
CA MET A 65 45.42 11.84 -62.17
C MET A 65 45.87 13.15 -62.81
N LEU A 66 46.58 13.98 -62.04
CA LEU A 66 47.07 15.29 -62.47
C LEU A 66 48.49 15.17 -63.03
N ARG A 67 48.74 15.85 -64.15
CA ARG A 67 49.99 15.80 -64.91
C ARG A 67 50.98 16.89 -64.50
N SER A 68 50.52 17.94 -63.83
CA SER A 68 51.36 19.04 -63.34
C SER A 68 50.69 19.79 -62.19
N VAL A 69 51.48 20.57 -61.43
CA VAL A 69 50.96 21.45 -60.37
C VAL A 69 50.01 22.51 -60.93
N GLY A 70 50.20 22.97 -62.18
CA GLY A 70 49.25 23.88 -62.84
C GLY A 70 47.86 23.26 -63.10
N GLU A 71 47.78 21.93 -63.22
CA GLU A 71 46.51 21.22 -63.35
C GLU A 71 45.79 21.07 -62.00
N LEU A 72 46.54 21.06 -60.88
CA LEU A 72 46.00 21.09 -59.51
C LEU A 72 45.25 22.39 -59.22
N LEU A 73 45.75 23.50 -59.76
CA LEU A 73 45.17 24.84 -59.60
C LEU A 73 43.81 25.03 -60.28
N ARG A 74 43.41 24.10 -61.17
CA ARG A 74 42.05 24.06 -61.74
C ARG A 74 41.01 23.51 -60.75
N TYR A 75 41.46 22.80 -59.72
CA TYR A 75 40.60 22.15 -58.72
C TYR A 75 40.75 22.77 -57.33
N ILE A 76 41.88 23.41 -57.03
CA ILE A 76 42.19 24.00 -55.72
C ILE A 76 42.79 25.39 -55.94
N ASP A 77 42.23 26.40 -55.29
CA ASP A 77 42.73 27.78 -55.35
C ASP A 77 44.15 27.90 -54.78
N GLU A 78 45.00 28.70 -55.44
CA GLU A 78 46.42 28.92 -55.10
C GLU A 78 46.65 29.32 -53.64
N ASN A 79 45.67 29.95 -52.98
CA ASN A 79 45.74 30.42 -51.61
C ASN A 79 45.48 29.31 -50.57
N HIS A 80 45.15 28.08 -51.00
CA HIS A 80 44.89 26.93 -50.12
C HIS A 80 45.99 25.86 -50.18
N LEU A 81 47.08 26.12 -50.91
CA LEU A 81 48.19 25.20 -51.09
C LEU A 81 49.34 25.54 -50.15
N ALA A 82 49.94 24.50 -49.57
CA ALA A 82 51.12 24.62 -48.71
C ALA A 82 52.32 25.18 -49.49
N SER A 83 53.28 25.75 -48.77
CA SER A 83 54.54 26.35 -49.28
C SER A 83 55.30 25.48 -50.29
N ASP A 84 55.12 24.16 -50.24
CA ASP A 84 55.76 23.18 -51.14
C ASP A 84 55.22 23.22 -52.58
N PHE A 85 54.06 23.86 -52.81
CA PHE A 85 53.40 23.96 -54.12
C PHE A 85 53.25 25.41 -54.59
N THR A 86 52.92 26.34 -53.69
CA THR A 86 52.90 27.79 -53.93
C THR A 86 53.19 28.54 -52.62
N ALA A 87 53.95 29.63 -52.69
CA ALA A 87 54.57 30.30 -51.54
C ALA A 87 53.64 31.13 -50.63
N LYS A 88 52.40 30.70 -50.34
CA LYS A 88 51.39 31.55 -49.66
C LYS A 88 50.75 31.00 -48.37
N VAL A 89 50.90 29.72 -48.03
CA VAL A 89 50.42 29.18 -46.74
C VAL A 89 51.55 28.49 -46.00
N GLU A 90 51.98 29.05 -44.87
CA GLU A 90 52.90 28.39 -43.94
C GLU A 90 52.17 27.23 -43.26
N TYR A 91 52.52 26.01 -43.67
CA TYR A 91 52.00 24.79 -43.05
C TYR A 91 52.88 24.41 -41.86
N CYS A 92 52.39 24.64 -40.64
CA CYS A 92 53.02 24.12 -39.43
C CYS A 92 52.34 22.81 -39.01
N GLN A 93 53.04 21.69 -39.19
CA GLN A 93 52.59 20.35 -38.76
C GLN A 93 52.21 20.34 -37.28
N SER A 94 52.99 21.01 -36.44
CA SER A 94 52.82 21.08 -34.99
C SER A 94 51.49 21.75 -34.61
N ASP A 95 51.20 22.91 -35.21
CA ASP A 95 49.98 23.69 -34.92
C ASP A 95 48.73 22.97 -35.44
N TRP A 96 48.83 22.33 -36.61
CA TRP A 96 47.74 21.51 -37.14
C TRP A 96 47.41 20.32 -36.23
N ILE A 97 48.41 19.65 -35.67
CA ILE A 97 48.20 18.53 -34.73
C ILE A 97 47.50 19.04 -33.47
N VAL A 98 47.96 20.15 -32.88
CA VAL A 98 47.36 20.75 -31.67
C VAL A 98 45.90 21.13 -31.93
N LEU A 99 45.65 21.81 -33.04
CA LEU A 99 44.31 22.27 -33.43
C LEU A 99 43.33 21.11 -33.67
N ARG A 100 43.79 20.08 -34.40
CA ARG A 100 43.01 18.88 -34.65
C ARG A 100 42.72 18.11 -33.38
N THR A 101 43.71 17.94 -32.51
CA THR A 101 43.56 17.26 -31.22
C THR A 101 42.54 17.99 -30.35
N ALA A 102 42.55 19.32 -30.33
CA ALA A 102 41.56 20.12 -29.61
C ALA A 102 40.14 19.93 -30.16
N ILE A 103 39.95 19.93 -31.49
CA ILE A 103 38.63 19.69 -32.11
C ILE A 103 38.13 18.28 -31.81
N GLU A 104 38.98 17.27 -31.98
CA GLU A 104 38.61 15.87 -31.74
C GLU A 104 38.26 15.65 -30.26
N THR A 105 39.01 16.25 -29.34
CA THR A 105 38.73 16.20 -27.90
C THR A 105 37.39 16.85 -27.57
N PHE A 106 37.12 18.05 -28.12
CA PHE A 106 35.83 18.73 -27.90
C PHE A 106 34.66 17.98 -28.55
N ALA A 107 34.86 17.34 -29.70
CA ALA A 107 33.82 16.51 -30.32
C ALA A 107 33.49 15.27 -29.46
N VAL A 108 34.49 14.68 -28.78
CA VAL A 108 34.28 13.58 -27.83
C VAL A 108 33.47 14.05 -26.63
N THR A 109 33.79 15.21 -26.03
CA THR A 109 33.03 15.72 -24.88
C THR A 109 31.57 16.05 -25.25
N VAL A 110 31.31 16.65 -26.42
CA VAL A 110 29.95 16.89 -26.92
C VAL A 110 29.18 15.57 -27.09
N LYS A 111 29.85 14.52 -27.57
CA LYS A 111 29.25 13.18 -27.72
C LYS A 111 28.96 12.51 -26.36
N GLU A 112 29.86 12.65 -25.39
CA GLU A 112 29.66 12.13 -24.02
C GLU A 112 28.45 12.81 -23.35
N ILE A 113 28.34 14.14 -23.46
CA ILE A 113 27.16 14.87 -22.97
C ILE A 113 25.88 14.34 -23.61
N ALA A 114 25.89 14.13 -24.93
CA ALA A 114 24.73 13.60 -25.65
C ALA A 114 24.31 12.21 -25.10
N GLN A 115 25.27 11.34 -24.80
CA GLN A 115 25.01 10.01 -24.22
C GLN A 115 24.45 10.10 -22.80
N VAL A 116 24.97 11.00 -21.96
CA VAL A 116 24.47 11.22 -20.59
C VAL A 116 23.03 11.75 -20.62
N LEU A 117 22.74 12.73 -21.48
CA LEU A 117 21.40 13.28 -21.67
C LEU A 117 20.42 12.22 -22.17
N GLN A 118 20.85 11.39 -23.14
CA GLN A 118 20.02 10.30 -23.67
C GLN A 118 19.73 9.23 -22.60
N GLY A 119 20.73 8.85 -21.80
CA GLY A 119 20.57 7.89 -20.71
C GLY A 119 19.59 8.39 -19.66
N PHE A 120 19.71 9.66 -19.24
CA PHE A 120 18.78 10.26 -18.30
C PHE A 120 17.38 10.46 -18.88
N GLY A 121 17.25 10.89 -20.15
CA GLY A 121 15.97 10.99 -20.82
C GLY A 121 15.23 9.65 -20.91
N SER A 122 15.98 8.55 -21.09
CA SER A 122 15.43 7.18 -21.08
C SER A 122 14.95 6.79 -19.68
N GLU A 123 15.76 7.06 -18.65
CA GLU A 123 15.39 6.85 -17.24
C GLU A 123 14.09 7.58 -16.87
N LEU A 124 13.96 8.86 -17.26
CA LEU A 124 12.75 9.66 -17.05
C LEU A 124 11.52 9.11 -17.78
N SER A 125 11.72 8.48 -18.94
CA SER A 125 10.64 7.91 -19.76
C SER A 125 10.15 6.57 -19.21
N ASP A 126 11.07 5.76 -18.68
CA ASP A 126 10.81 4.41 -18.17
C ASP A 126 10.42 4.39 -16.68
N THR A 127 10.40 5.55 -16.01
CA THR A 127 10.02 5.64 -14.60
C THR A 127 8.55 5.26 -14.40
N GLU A 128 8.30 4.16 -13.68
CA GLU A 128 6.96 3.77 -13.24
C GLU A 128 6.41 4.79 -12.23
N LEU A 129 5.16 5.24 -12.43
CA LEU A 129 4.52 6.22 -11.56
C LEU A 129 3.87 5.51 -10.36
N PRO A 130 4.31 5.77 -9.11
CA PRO A 130 3.74 5.17 -7.91
C PRO A 130 2.42 5.83 -7.48
N ASP A 131 1.64 5.16 -6.64
CA ASP A 131 0.34 5.65 -6.13
C ASP A 131 0.49 6.57 -4.89
N GLU A 132 1.70 6.76 -4.37
CA GLU A 132 1.98 7.51 -3.15
C GLU A 132 2.54 8.91 -3.46
N ALA A 133 1.86 9.95 -2.95
CA ALA A 133 2.24 11.36 -3.19
C ALA A 133 3.66 11.70 -2.71
N SER A 134 4.09 11.19 -1.54
CA SER A 134 5.42 11.42 -0.98
C SER A 134 6.55 10.86 -1.86
N THR A 135 6.30 9.71 -2.50
CA THR A 135 7.28 9.08 -3.38
C THR A 135 7.43 9.88 -4.68
N ILE A 136 6.35 10.49 -5.17
CA ILE A 136 6.38 11.37 -6.34
C ILE A 136 7.02 12.72 -6.03
N GLU A 137 6.81 13.28 -4.84
CA GLU A 137 7.55 14.48 -4.40
C GLU A 137 9.06 14.22 -4.37
N PHE A 138 9.48 13.05 -3.87
CA PHE A 138 10.88 12.64 -3.90
C PHE A 138 11.42 12.50 -5.33
N LEU A 139 10.68 11.82 -6.23
CA LEU A 139 11.06 11.67 -7.63
C LEU A 139 11.18 13.04 -8.32
N LEU A 140 10.21 13.93 -8.12
CA LEU A 140 10.22 15.29 -8.66
C LEU A 140 11.47 16.05 -8.18
N HIS A 141 11.80 15.97 -6.89
CA HIS A 141 12.98 16.62 -6.32
C HIS A 141 14.29 16.03 -6.91
N SER A 142 14.40 14.70 -6.95
CA SER A 142 15.56 13.98 -7.47
C SER A 142 15.81 14.27 -8.95
N HIS A 143 14.77 14.19 -9.78
CA HIS A 143 14.85 14.47 -11.22
C HIS A 143 15.24 15.94 -11.46
N THR A 144 14.66 16.87 -10.71
CA THR A 144 14.98 18.31 -10.80
C THR A 144 16.43 18.59 -10.39
N HIS A 145 16.94 17.92 -9.36
CA HIS A 145 18.33 18.06 -8.94
C HIS A 145 19.30 17.58 -10.03
N ARG A 146 19.08 16.38 -10.59
CA ARG A 146 19.92 15.82 -11.66
C ARG A 146 19.87 16.66 -12.94
N TYR A 147 18.69 17.16 -13.30
CA TYR A 147 18.54 18.10 -14.41
C TYR A 147 19.41 19.35 -14.23
N ARG A 148 19.37 19.99 -13.05
CA ARG A 148 20.20 21.17 -12.75
C ARG A 148 21.70 20.87 -12.86
N GLN A 149 22.12 19.72 -12.34
CA GLN A 149 23.52 19.29 -12.43
C GLN A 149 23.97 19.15 -13.89
N MET A 150 23.20 18.45 -14.72
CA MET A 150 23.53 18.28 -16.15
C MET A 150 23.53 19.62 -16.88
N LYS A 151 22.61 20.52 -16.55
CA LYS A 151 22.54 21.86 -17.13
C LYS A 151 23.80 22.67 -16.79
N ASP A 152 24.27 22.59 -15.56
CA ASP A 152 25.51 23.27 -15.16
C ASP A 152 26.74 22.69 -15.86
N ASP A 153 26.78 21.39 -16.09
CA ASP A 153 27.88 20.75 -16.82
C ASP A 153 27.88 21.13 -18.32
N ILE A 154 26.71 21.17 -18.97
CA ILE A 154 26.58 21.68 -20.34
C ILE A 154 27.03 23.13 -20.44
N ARG A 155 26.62 23.99 -19.50
CA ARG A 155 27.02 25.41 -19.46
C ARG A 155 28.53 25.59 -19.29
N LYS A 156 29.19 24.74 -18.48
CA LYS A 156 30.66 24.76 -18.33
C LYS A 156 31.33 24.41 -19.66
N VAL A 157 30.93 23.32 -20.31
CA VAL A 157 31.51 22.89 -21.60
C VAL A 157 31.25 23.92 -22.70
N LEU A 158 30.06 24.52 -22.73
CA LEU A 158 29.76 25.64 -23.63
C LEU A 158 30.65 26.86 -23.38
N LYS A 159 30.98 27.17 -22.12
CA LYS A 159 31.86 28.30 -21.75
C LYS A 159 33.31 28.01 -22.14
N GLU A 160 33.80 26.81 -21.86
CA GLU A 160 35.14 26.35 -22.26
C GLU A 160 35.28 26.32 -23.78
N GLY A 161 34.30 25.75 -24.49
CA GLY A 161 34.29 25.71 -25.94
C GLY A 161 34.26 27.10 -26.59
N ARG A 162 33.55 28.08 -26.01
CA ARG A 162 33.59 29.47 -26.47
C ARG A 162 34.95 30.13 -26.24
N LEU A 163 35.56 29.93 -25.08
CA LEU A 163 36.89 30.48 -24.77
C LEU A 163 37.95 29.93 -25.74
N LEU A 164 37.91 28.62 -26.01
CA LEU A 164 38.79 27.98 -26.98
C LEU A 164 38.56 28.52 -28.40
N LEU A 165 37.31 28.74 -28.81
CA LEU A 165 37.01 29.35 -30.10
C LEU A 165 37.67 30.73 -30.26
N THR A 166 37.59 31.59 -29.24
CA THR A 166 38.22 32.92 -29.26
C THR A 166 39.75 32.83 -29.39
N ASN A 167 40.37 31.83 -28.75
CA ASN A 167 41.80 31.59 -28.90
C ASN A 167 42.16 31.10 -30.31
N LEU A 168 41.29 30.32 -30.96
CA LEU A 168 41.50 29.78 -32.30
C LEU A 168 41.23 30.80 -33.42
N GLU A 169 40.38 31.80 -33.19
CA GLU A 169 40.16 32.92 -34.12
C GLU A 169 41.45 33.70 -34.42
N THR A 170 42.40 33.70 -33.47
CA THR A 170 43.72 34.33 -33.65
C THR A 170 44.64 33.60 -34.65
N LEU A 171 44.32 32.34 -35.00
CA LEU A 171 45.12 31.47 -35.88
C LEU A 171 44.65 31.47 -37.34
N GLY A 172 43.60 32.23 -37.70
CA GLY A 172 43.25 32.57 -39.09
C GLY A 172 42.69 31.45 -39.99
N SER A 173 42.39 30.25 -39.47
CA SER A 173 41.89 29.13 -40.30
C SER A 173 40.35 29.05 -40.36
N THR A 174 39.75 29.45 -41.48
CA THR A 174 38.28 29.53 -41.68
C THR A 174 37.56 28.18 -41.58
N SER A 175 38.16 27.09 -42.05
CA SER A 175 37.54 25.75 -42.02
C SER A 175 37.39 25.19 -40.60
N VAL A 176 38.34 25.52 -39.73
CA VAL A 176 38.42 25.08 -38.34
C VAL A 176 37.39 25.84 -37.49
N LEU A 177 37.27 27.14 -37.73
CA LEU A 177 36.26 27.98 -37.10
C LEU A 177 34.83 27.50 -37.42
N CYS A 178 34.57 27.07 -38.65
CA CYS A 178 33.30 26.45 -39.04
C CYS A 178 33.02 25.13 -38.30
N ALA A 179 34.01 24.23 -38.20
CA ALA A 179 33.84 22.95 -37.52
C ALA A 179 33.55 23.13 -36.02
N TRP A 180 34.26 24.05 -35.37
CA TRP A 180 34.08 24.36 -33.96
C TRP A 180 32.74 25.03 -33.67
N SER A 181 32.36 26.01 -34.50
CA SER A 181 31.06 26.70 -34.40
C SER A 181 29.90 25.72 -34.56
N ARG A 182 30.03 24.72 -35.44
CA ARG A 182 29.03 23.66 -35.61
C ARG A 182 28.88 22.78 -34.37
N LEU A 183 29.99 22.39 -33.71
CA LEU A 183 29.95 21.59 -32.48
C LEU A 183 29.31 22.38 -31.31
N LEU A 184 29.63 23.67 -31.19
CA LEU A 184 28.98 24.56 -30.22
C LEU A 184 27.48 24.74 -30.51
N GLY A 185 27.09 24.82 -31.78
CA GLY A 185 25.69 24.83 -32.21
C GLY A 185 24.97 23.55 -31.80
N GLN A 186 25.56 22.39 -32.09
CA GLN A 186 24.99 21.08 -31.70
C GLN A 186 24.79 20.96 -30.18
N LEU A 187 25.76 21.43 -29.38
CA LEU A 187 25.64 21.39 -27.92
C LEU A 187 24.51 22.28 -27.40
N ARG A 188 24.31 23.46 -28.02
CA ARG A 188 23.19 24.36 -27.72
C ARG A 188 21.84 23.75 -28.10
N ASP A 189 21.74 23.17 -29.29
CA ASP A 189 20.51 22.54 -29.78
C ASP A 189 20.12 21.36 -28.88
N MET A 190 21.11 20.59 -28.39
CA MET A 190 20.87 19.52 -27.41
C MET A 190 20.38 20.06 -26.06
N GLU A 191 20.93 21.17 -25.56
CA GLU A 191 20.47 21.82 -24.33
C GLU A 191 19.00 22.26 -24.46
N GLU A 192 18.65 22.93 -25.56
CA GLU A 192 17.29 23.44 -25.80
C GLU A 192 16.27 22.30 -25.98
N ALA A 193 16.64 21.26 -26.72
CA ALA A 193 15.79 20.08 -26.88
C ALA A 193 15.55 19.36 -25.54
N PHE A 194 16.59 19.26 -24.70
CA PHE A 194 16.51 18.62 -23.40
C PHE A 194 15.70 19.46 -22.40
N ASP A 195 15.85 20.78 -22.40
CA ASP A 195 15.01 21.71 -21.63
C ASP A 195 13.53 21.52 -21.98
N GLY A 196 13.20 21.53 -23.29
CA GLY A 196 11.83 21.34 -23.75
C GLY A 196 11.24 19.97 -23.38
N PHE A 197 12.06 18.91 -23.36
CA PHE A 197 11.66 17.59 -22.88
C PHE A 197 11.42 17.58 -21.36
N PHE A 198 12.37 18.11 -20.59
CA PHE A 198 12.31 18.10 -19.13
C PHE A 198 11.14 18.92 -18.60
N GLU A 199 10.87 20.11 -19.14
CA GLU A 199 9.73 20.95 -18.74
C GLU A 199 8.39 20.20 -18.92
N LYS A 200 8.23 19.48 -20.03
CA LYS A 200 7.04 18.65 -20.26
C LYS A 200 6.94 17.48 -19.28
N HIS A 201 8.04 16.79 -19.03
CA HIS A 201 8.10 15.70 -18.06
C HIS A 201 7.81 16.18 -16.63
N HIS A 202 8.43 17.30 -16.22
CA HIS A 202 8.26 17.92 -14.92
C HIS A 202 6.81 18.36 -14.71
N LEU A 203 6.21 19.05 -15.70
CA LEU A 203 4.79 19.43 -15.66
C LEU A 203 3.88 18.20 -15.53
N LYS A 204 4.18 17.12 -16.26
CA LYS A 204 3.41 15.86 -16.17
C LYS A 204 3.46 15.26 -14.77
N LEU A 205 4.64 15.15 -14.14
CA LEU A 205 4.75 14.64 -12.77
C LEU A 205 4.07 15.57 -11.76
N GLN A 206 4.22 16.89 -11.92
CA GLN A 206 3.60 17.87 -11.04
C GLN A 206 2.08 17.81 -11.10
N GLN A 207 1.50 17.72 -12.31
CA GLN A 207 0.05 17.53 -12.47
C GLN A 207 -0.40 16.17 -11.92
N TYR A 208 0.39 15.11 -12.07
CA TYR A 208 0.07 13.82 -11.48
C TYR A 208 0.03 13.89 -9.93
N LEU A 209 1.00 14.56 -9.31
CA LEU A 209 1.01 14.81 -7.87
C LEU A 209 -0.20 15.65 -7.41
N GLN A 210 -0.51 16.72 -8.14
CA GLN A 210 -1.69 17.55 -7.88
C GLN A 210 -2.98 16.73 -7.91
N LEU A 211 -3.12 15.81 -8.88
CA LEU A 211 -4.27 14.92 -8.95
C LEU A 211 -4.36 13.98 -7.76
N LEU A 212 -3.26 13.34 -7.36
CA LEU A 212 -3.24 12.44 -6.19
C LEU A 212 -3.65 13.18 -4.90
N GLN A 213 -3.10 14.37 -4.68
CA GLN A 213 -3.42 15.20 -3.51
C GLN A 213 -4.90 15.68 -3.54
N TYR A 214 -5.40 16.03 -4.73
CA TYR A 214 -6.79 16.40 -4.93
C TYR A 214 -7.74 15.23 -4.65
N GLU A 215 -7.49 14.06 -5.23
CA GLU A 215 -8.29 12.84 -5.00
C GLU A 215 -8.25 12.42 -3.53
N LEU A 216 -7.12 12.54 -2.86
CA LEU A 216 -7.04 12.27 -1.41
C LEU A 216 -7.95 13.21 -0.61
N SER A 217 -7.90 14.51 -0.92
CA SER A 217 -8.73 15.53 -0.26
C SER A 217 -10.22 15.35 -0.58
N PHE A 218 -10.56 14.96 -1.81
CA PHE A 218 -11.92 14.60 -2.21
C PHE A 218 -12.45 13.42 -1.39
N HIS A 219 -11.71 12.31 -1.32
CA HIS A 219 -12.15 11.13 -0.59
C HIS A 219 -12.29 11.39 0.92
N GLN A 220 -11.39 12.17 1.53
CA GLN A 220 -11.50 12.55 2.93
C GLN A 220 -12.84 13.24 3.21
N VAL A 221 -13.21 14.23 2.39
CA VAL A 221 -14.46 14.98 2.57
C VAL A 221 -15.69 14.11 2.21
N TRP A 222 -15.61 13.36 1.12
CA TRP A 222 -16.72 12.56 0.58
C TRP A 222 -17.22 11.49 1.54
N PHE A 223 -16.33 10.84 2.30
CA PHE A 223 -16.72 9.79 3.24
C PHE A 223 -17.14 10.33 4.62
N LEU A 224 -16.56 11.44 5.07
CA LEU A 224 -16.84 11.98 6.41
C LEU A 224 -18.20 12.68 6.49
N ILE A 225 -18.54 13.45 5.45
CA ILE A 225 -19.76 14.27 5.44
C ILE A 225 -21.06 13.44 5.56
N PRO A 226 -21.29 12.35 4.79
CA PRO A 226 -22.51 11.54 4.91
C PRO A 226 -22.64 10.86 6.28
N LEU A 227 -21.52 10.49 6.89
CA LEU A 227 -21.47 9.82 8.20
C LEU A 227 -21.90 10.78 9.32
N GLU A 228 -21.44 12.03 9.29
CA GLU A 228 -21.86 13.06 10.25
C GLU A 228 -23.36 13.40 10.12
N VAL A 229 -23.89 13.41 8.90
CA VAL A 229 -25.32 13.67 8.63
C VAL A 229 -26.21 12.55 9.18
N TRP A 230 -25.78 11.29 9.06
CA TRP A 230 -26.53 10.14 9.60
C TRP A 230 -26.60 10.18 11.14
N MET A 231 -25.57 10.74 11.78
CA MET A 231 -25.47 10.92 13.23
C MET A 231 -26.36 12.06 13.78
N MET A 232 -26.90 12.95 12.93
CA MET A 232 -27.79 14.06 13.33
C MET A 232 -29.20 13.63 13.80
N SER A 233 -29.43 12.33 13.95
CA SER A 233 -30.68 11.75 14.45
C SER A 233 -30.88 11.91 15.97
N GLY A 234 -29.84 12.30 16.75
CA GLY A 234 -29.89 12.24 18.22
C GLY A 234 -29.66 13.52 19.05
N GLN A 235 -28.78 14.46 18.67
CA GLN A 235 -28.44 15.66 19.48
C GLN A 235 -28.08 16.87 18.60
N LEU A 236 -28.15 18.11 19.13
CA LEU A 236 -28.62 19.23 18.30
C LEU A 236 -27.77 20.51 18.23
N SER A 237 -26.70 20.70 19.02
CA SER A 237 -25.93 21.96 18.99
C SER A 237 -24.48 21.79 18.56
N LEU A 238 -23.72 20.89 19.20
CA LEU A 238 -22.30 20.69 18.88
C LEU A 238 -22.06 19.98 17.54
N GLN A 239 -22.95 19.08 17.15
CA GLN A 239 -22.85 18.34 15.89
C GLN A 239 -23.15 19.19 14.65
N LEU A 240 -23.96 20.26 14.78
CA LEU A 240 -24.23 21.17 13.66
C LEU A 240 -22.99 22.00 13.28
N LEU A 241 -22.11 22.30 14.25
CA LEU A 241 -20.89 23.06 14.00
C LEU A 241 -19.88 22.20 13.21
N SER A 242 -19.76 20.91 13.57
CA SER A 242 -18.92 19.92 12.84
C SER A 242 -19.32 19.82 11.37
N VAL A 243 -20.62 19.66 11.09
CA VAL A 243 -21.15 19.56 9.72
C VAL A 243 -20.87 20.85 8.92
N CYS A 244 -20.95 22.02 9.56
CA CYS A 244 -20.60 23.29 8.89
C CYS A 244 -19.11 23.38 8.54
N GLU A 245 -18.23 22.87 9.40
CA GLU A 245 -16.78 22.85 9.17
C GLU A 245 -16.41 21.89 8.02
N GLU A 246 -17.00 20.70 7.97
CA GLU A 246 -16.76 19.76 6.88
C GLU A 246 -17.33 20.26 5.56
N MET A 247 -18.47 20.95 5.57
CA MET A 247 -18.98 21.66 4.39
C MET A 247 -18.02 22.77 3.91
N ALA A 248 -17.39 23.51 4.82
CA ALA A 248 -16.39 24.50 4.46
C ALA A 248 -15.15 23.84 3.81
N ARG A 249 -14.72 22.69 4.32
CA ARG A 249 -13.65 21.89 3.67
C ARG A 249 -14.05 21.41 2.29
N ALA A 250 -15.29 20.95 2.10
CA ALA A 250 -15.80 20.57 0.78
C ALA A 250 -15.73 21.74 -0.22
N GLN A 251 -16.10 22.95 0.21
CA GLN A 251 -15.99 24.16 -0.62
C GLN A 251 -14.54 24.49 -0.98
N MET A 252 -13.60 24.31 -0.04
CA MET A 252 -12.17 24.48 -0.32
C MET A 252 -11.66 23.47 -1.36
N VAL A 253 -12.08 22.21 -1.28
CA VAL A 253 -11.72 21.19 -2.29
C VAL A 253 -12.33 21.51 -3.65
N ILE A 254 -13.58 21.97 -3.71
CA ILE A 254 -14.22 22.41 -4.96
C ILE A 254 -13.44 23.58 -5.58
N LEU A 255 -13.06 24.56 -4.76
CA LEU A 255 -12.28 25.72 -5.22
C LEU A 255 -10.93 25.30 -5.77
N HIS A 256 -10.21 24.41 -5.06
CA HIS A 256 -8.95 23.86 -5.53
C HIS A 256 -9.12 23.11 -6.86
N GLY A 257 -10.18 22.30 -7.00
CA GLY A 257 -10.48 21.62 -8.26
C GLY A 257 -10.76 22.59 -9.42
N HIS A 258 -11.48 23.68 -9.19
CA HIS A 258 -11.68 24.72 -10.19
C HIS A 258 -10.37 25.43 -10.57
N GLN A 259 -9.46 25.65 -9.60
CA GLN A 259 -8.14 26.22 -9.88
C GLN A 259 -7.31 25.29 -10.77
N LEU A 260 -7.30 23.98 -10.49
CA LEU A 260 -6.65 22.99 -11.35
C LEU A 260 -7.28 22.97 -12.75
N ALA A 261 -8.61 23.02 -12.84
CA ALA A 261 -9.32 23.09 -14.10
C ALA A 261 -8.94 24.34 -14.93
N ALA A 262 -8.86 25.51 -14.28
CA ALA A 262 -8.46 26.76 -14.91
C ALA A 262 -7.00 26.73 -15.42
N ASN A 263 -6.12 25.98 -14.74
CA ASN A 263 -4.74 25.77 -15.14
C ASN A 263 -4.56 24.68 -16.21
N HIS A 264 -5.63 24.30 -16.93
CA HIS A 264 -5.61 23.30 -18.01
C HIS A 264 -5.01 21.94 -17.61
N HIS A 265 -5.37 21.47 -16.40
CA HIS A 265 -4.91 20.19 -15.89
C HIS A 265 -5.34 19.01 -16.79
N TYR A 266 -4.46 18.01 -17.02
CA TYR A 266 -4.75 16.90 -17.95
C TYR A 266 -6.00 16.08 -17.57
N ALA A 267 -6.28 15.94 -16.27
CA ALA A 267 -7.42 15.21 -15.72
C ALA A 267 -8.69 16.08 -15.54
N LEU A 268 -8.92 17.06 -16.41
CA LEU A 268 -10.01 18.04 -16.29
C LEU A 268 -11.39 17.41 -16.06
N ALA A 269 -11.76 16.39 -16.85
CA ALA A 269 -13.07 15.76 -16.78
C ALA A 269 -13.36 15.14 -15.40
N LEU A 270 -12.36 14.44 -14.84
CA LEU A 270 -12.46 13.82 -13.52
C LEU A 270 -12.60 14.88 -12.43
N ILE A 271 -11.74 15.90 -12.44
CA ILE A 271 -11.76 16.98 -11.44
C ILE A 271 -13.12 17.72 -11.46
N VAL A 272 -13.64 18.03 -12.66
CA VAL A 272 -14.95 18.68 -12.80
C VAL A 272 -16.07 17.78 -12.28
N GLN A 273 -16.02 16.48 -12.56
CA GLN A 273 -16.98 15.51 -12.02
C GLN A 273 -16.96 15.52 -10.48
N ARG A 274 -15.78 15.41 -9.85
CA ARG A 274 -15.63 15.43 -8.39
C ARG A 274 -16.13 16.73 -7.75
N CYS A 275 -15.86 17.87 -8.37
CA CYS A 275 -16.41 19.15 -7.93
C CYS A 275 -17.95 19.18 -7.96
N ASN A 276 -18.57 18.58 -8.99
CA ASN A 276 -20.03 18.51 -9.10
C ASN A 276 -20.62 17.56 -8.05
N GLU A 277 -19.98 16.43 -7.78
CA GLU A 277 -20.36 15.47 -6.73
C GLU A 277 -20.36 16.14 -5.35
N LEU A 278 -19.27 16.83 -4.97
CA LEU A 278 -19.19 17.55 -3.70
C LEU A 278 -20.22 18.69 -3.61
N ARG A 279 -20.48 19.40 -4.72
CA ARG A 279 -21.49 20.47 -4.74
C ARG A 279 -22.88 19.91 -4.46
N HIS A 280 -23.24 18.82 -5.13
CA HIS A 280 -24.51 18.14 -4.91
C HIS A 280 -24.67 17.70 -3.45
N LEU A 281 -23.62 17.12 -2.85
CA LEU A 281 -23.62 16.72 -1.45
C LEU A 281 -23.86 17.91 -0.51
N CYS A 282 -23.15 19.02 -0.73
CA CYS A 282 -23.35 20.26 0.03
C CYS A 282 -24.79 20.79 -0.08
N ASP A 283 -25.41 20.72 -1.25
CA ASP A 283 -26.78 21.19 -1.48
C ASP A 283 -27.81 20.32 -0.74
N VAL A 284 -27.64 19.00 -0.78
CA VAL A 284 -28.50 18.04 -0.06
C VAL A 284 -28.48 18.32 1.44
N ILE A 285 -27.27 18.52 2.00
CA ILE A 285 -27.10 18.76 3.44
C ILE A 285 -27.64 20.12 3.84
N THR A 286 -27.36 21.15 3.06
CA THR A 286 -27.93 22.48 3.28
C THR A 286 -29.45 22.41 3.36
N THR A 287 -30.07 21.63 2.47
CA THR A 287 -31.53 21.43 2.44
C THR A 287 -32.01 20.67 3.69
N ALA A 288 -31.33 19.59 4.08
CA ALA A 288 -31.65 18.83 5.27
C ALA A 288 -31.52 19.67 6.57
N MET A 289 -30.46 20.47 6.68
CA MET A 289 -30.25 21.38 7.82
C MET A 289 -31.36 22.44 7.91
N ARG A 290 -31.74 23.03 6.77
CA ARG A 290 -32.86 23.99 6.71
C ARG A 290 -34.16 23.35 7.18
N ALA A 291 -34.46 22.12 6.74
CA ALA A 291 -35.65 21.38 7.15
C ALA A 291 -35.64 21.07 8.67
N LYS A 292 -34.50 20.60 9.21
CA LYS A 292 -34.34 20.32 10.64
C LYS A 292 -34.50 21.59 11.47
N ARG A 293 -33.84 22.70 11.08
CA ARG A 293 -33.97 24.00 11.75
C ARG A 293 -35.41 24.49 11.78
N ALA A 294 -36.16 24.32 10.68
CA ALA A 294 -37.58 24.67 10.64
C ALA A 294 -38.40 23.81 11.62
N SER A 295 -38.14 22.50 11.69
CA SER A 295 -38.82 21.60 12.65
C SER A 295 -38.55 21.95 14.10
N LEU A 296 -37.31 22.30 14.43
CA LEU A 296 -36.90 22.69 15.78
C LEU A 296 -37.50 24.02 16.20
N THR A 297 -37.59 24.95 15.25
CA THR A 297 -38.26 26.24 15.47
C THR A 297 -39.73 26.00 15.81
N ARG A 298 -40.43 25.15 15.05
CA ARG A 298 -41.82 24.75 15.35
C ARG A 298 -41.97 24.11 16.73
N ALA A 299 -41.07 23.18 17.09
CA ALA A 299 -41.12 22.52 18.40
C ALA A 299 -40.88 23.50 19.56
N ARG A 300 -39.90 24.41 19.42
CA ARG A 300 -39.66 25.47 20.40
C ARG A 300 -40.86 26.39 20.56
N ASP A 301 -41.51 26.76 19.46
CA ASP A 301 -42.67 27.64 19.49
C ASP A 301 -43.87 26.94 20.14
N LEU A 302 -44.04 25.63 19.95
CA LEU A 302 -45.03 24.81 20.65
C LEU A 302 -44.75 24.75 22.16
N LEU A 303 -43.50 24.47 22.56
CA LEU A 303 -43.10 24.44 23.96
C LEU A 303 -43.36 25.78 24.66
N ARG A 304 -43.06 26.91 24.00
CA ARG A 304 -43.37 28.25 24.52
C ARG A 304 -44.86 28.48 24.73
N ARG A 305 -45.70 27.98 23.81
CA ARG A 305 -47.16 28.05 23.95
C ARG A 305 -47.66 27.19 25.11
N LEU A 306 -47.12 25.99 25.26
CA LEU A 306 -47.46 25.07 26.34
C LEU A 306 -47.03 25.61 27.71
N GLU A 307 -45.83 26.19 27.80
CA GLU A 307 -45.35 26.87 29.01
C GLU A 307 -46.26 28.07 29.37
N GLY A 308 -46.70 28.84 28.38
CA GLY A 308 -47.68 29.92 28.58
C GLY A 308 -49.04 29.40 29.09
N ALA A 309 -49.49 28.25 28.59
CA ALA A 309 -50.71 27.60 29.05
C ALA A 309 -50.59 27.07 30.49
N LEU A 310 -49.48 26.42 30.83
CA LEU A 310 -49.22 25.94 32.18
C LEU A 310 -49.18 27.08 33.19
N ARG A 311 -48.46 28.18 32.89
CA ARG A 311 -48.44 29.37 33.76
C ARG A 311 -49.83 29.95 33.98
N TRP A 312 -50.67 29.98 32.95
CA TRP A 312 -52.06 30.42 33.08
C TRP A 312 -52.90 29.49 33.98
N CYS A 313 -52.69 28.17 33.87
CA CYS A 313 -53.33 27.18 34.74
C CYS A 313 -52.87 27.31 36.20
N ASP A 314 -51.56 27.48 36.44
CA ASP A 314 -50.99 27.67 37.77
C ASP A 314 -51.54 28.93 38.45
N GLU A 315 -51.62 30.04 37.70
CA GLU A 315 -52.25 31.27 38.17
C GLU A 315 -53.73 31.08 38.49
N GLY A 316 -54.46 30.31 37.66
CA GLY A 316 -55.86 29.96 37.92
C GLY A 316 -56.04 29.12 39.18
N ALA A 317 -55.18 28.13 39.40
CA ALA A 317 -55.17 27.30 40.61
C ALA A 317 -54.85 28.13 41.86
N TYR A 318 -53.89 29.07 41.76
CA TYR A 318 -53.56 29.99 42.84
C TYR A 318 -54.71 30.95 43.16
N LEU A 319 -55.38 31.50 42.13
CA LEU A 319 -56.57 32.34 42.29
C LEU A 319 -57.71 31.60 42.97
N LEU A 320 -57.94 30.33 42.62
CA LEU A 320 -58.96 29.49 43.27
C LEU A 320 -58.59 29.17 44.73
N ALA A 321 -57.33 28.83 45.00
CA ALA A 321 -56.85 28.52 46.35
C ALA A 321 -56.79 29.74 47.28
N SER A 322 -56.65 30.95 46.73
CA SER A 322 -56.58 32.20 47.50
C SER A 322 -57.96 32.81 47.82
N GLN A 323 -59.05 32.20 47.33
CA GLN A 323 -60.40 32.59 47.75
C GLN A 323 -60.68 32.08 49.17
N MET A 324 -60.75 33.00 50.13
CA MET A 324 -61.13 32.66 51.50
C MET A 324 -62.62 32.32 51.58
N VAL A 325 -62.96 31.23 52.27
CA VAL A 325 -64.34 30.75 52.45
C VAL A 325 -65.25 31.83 53.07
N ASP A 326 -64.67 32.73 53.88
CA ASP A 326 -65.39 33.83 54.54
C ASP A 326 -65.93 34.89 53.56
N LYS A 327 -65.32 35.05 52.38
CA LYS A 327 -65.77 36.01 51.35
C LYS A 327 -67.03 35.57 50.61
N PHE A 328 -67.43 34.30 50.73
CA PHE A 328 -68.64 33.77 50.11
C PHE A 328 -69.86 33.85 51.05
N GLN A 329 -69.71 34.41 52.25
CA GLN A 329 -70.81 34.59 53.20
C GLN A 329 -71.69 35.81 52.88
N THR A 330 -71.23 36.71 51.99
CA THR A 330 -71.99 37.86 51.48
C THR A 330 -72.18 37.79 49.97
N LYS A 331 -73.29 38.34 49.47
CA LYS A 331 -73.63 38.32 48.04
C LYS A 331 -72.62 39.09 47.20
N GLU A 332 -72.11 40.20 47.74
CA GLU A 332 -71.15 41.08 47.10
C GLU A 332 -69.77 40.42 46.96
N GLY A 333 -69.30 39.70 48.00
CA GLY A 333 -68.01 39.00 47.96
C GLY A 333 -68.00 37.81 47.00
N ALA A 334 -69.12 37.10 46.86
CA ALA A 334 -69.28 36.05 45.86
C ALA A 334 -69.29 36.60 44.42
N GLN A 335 -69.91 37.77 44.20
CA GLN A 335 -69.91 38.43 42.87
C GLN A 335 -68.52 38.93 42.47
N GLU A 336 -67.75 39.49 43.40
CA GLU A 336 -66.38 39.96 43.15
C GLU A 336 -65.43 38.80 42.81
N ALA A 337 -65.51 37.69 43.55
CA ALA A 337 -64.74 36.48 43.26
C ALA A 337 -65.06 35.91 41.87
N LEU A 338 -66.33 35.94 41.47
CA LEU A 338 -66.79 35.46 40.17
C LEU A 338 -66.30 36.38 39.03
N GLN A 339 -66.27 37.69 39.25
CA GLN A 339 -65.72 38.65 38.28
C GLN A 339 -64.21 38.46 38.07
N ILE A 340 -63.45 38.14 39.13
CA ILE A 340 -62.01 37.83 39.05
C ILE A 340 -61.77 36.55 38.25
N LEU A 341 -62.59 35.52 38.45
CA LEU A 341 -62.49 34.26 37.70
C LEU A 341 -62.84 34.45 36.21
N ASN A 342 -63.91 35.19 35.91
CA ASN A 342 -64.31 35.49 34.52
C ASN A 342 -63.22 36.29 33.78
N THR A 343 -62.63 37.30 34.44
CA THR A 343 -61.54 38.09 33.83
C THR A 343 -60.27 37.27 33.61
N HIS A 344 -59.97 36.29 34.46
CA HIS A 344 -58.86 35.34 34.23
C HIS A 344 -59.14 34.39 33.06
N GLN A 345 -60.38 33.92 32.93
CA GLN A 345 -60.85 33.07 31.82
C GLN A 345 -60.77 33.79 30.47
N GLU A 346 -61.15 35.07 30.41
CA GLU A 346 -61.02 35.90 29.20
C GLU A 346 -59.55 36.04 28.74
N ARG A 347 -58.60 36.01 29.68
CA ARG A 347 -57.15 36.08 29.41
C ARG A 347 -56.53 34.75 28.98
N ALA A 348 -57.32 33.68 28.81
CA ALA A 348 -56.80 32.37 28.42
C ALA A 348 -56.03 32.42 27.07
N PRO A 349 -54.89 31.71 26.96
CA PRO A 349 -54.16 31.55 25.70
C PRO A 349 -55.05 30.98 24.58
N SER A 350 -54.87 31.47 23.35
CA SER A 350 -55.64 31.03 22.18
C SER A 350 -55.56 29.52 21.90
N ALA A 351 -54.49 28.85 22.35
CA ALA A 351 -54.34 27.40 22.27
C ALA A 351 -55.37 26.63 23.12
N LEU A 352 -55.87 27.21 24.21
CA LEU A 352 -56.90 26.63 25.09
C LEU A 352 -58.32 27.03 24.70
N LYS A 353 -58.48 28.20 24.07
CA LYS A 353 -59.78 28.70 23.57
C LYS A 353 -60.37 27.85 22.44
N ASN A 354 -59.52 27.15 21.69
CA ASN A 354 -59.93 26.31 20.55
C ASN A 354 -60.22 24.85 20.93
N SER A 355 -59.88 24.40 22.14
CA SER A 355 -60.24 23.07 22.65
C SER A 355 -61.61 23.12 23.34
N GLN A 356 -62.68 23.13 22.55
CA GLN A 356 -64.08 23.17 23.03
C GLN A 356 -64.46 22.01 23.98
N GLY A 357 -63.64 20.97 24.13
CA GLY A 357 -63.94 19.80 24.97
C GLY A 357 -63.36 19.82 26.39
N ILE A 358 -62.42 20.71 26.74
CA ILE A 358 -61.77 20.71 28.07
C ILE A 358 -62.38 21.78 28.99
N LEU A 359 -62.77 22.93 28.44
CA LEU A 359 -63.39 24.03 29.21
C LEU A 359 -64.85 23.75 29.62
N THR A 360 -65.57 22.92 28.87
CA THR A 360 -66.99 22.60 29.14
C THR A 360 -67.20 21.82 30.43
N SER A 361 -66.23 20.99 30.83
CA SER A 361 -66.35 20.15 32.03
C SER A 361 -66.14 20.95 33.33
N THR A 362 -65.29 21.98 33.28
CA THR A 362 -65.07 22.91 34.41
C THR A 362 -66.21 23.92 34.50
N ASP A 363 -66.71 24.46 33.38
CA ASP A 363 -67.84 25.38 33.38
C ASP A 363 -69.12 24.69 33.92
N PHE A 364 -69.40 23.44 33.52
CA PHE A 364 -70.57 22.69 33.99
C PHE A 364 -70.52 22.37 35.50
N LEU A 365 -69.35 22.01 36.03
CA LEU A 365 -69.18 21.71 37.46
C LEU A 365 -69.19 23.00 38.31
N LEU A 366 -68.60 24.09 37.83
CA LEU A 366 -68.60 25.38 38.52
C LEU A 366 -70.02 25.98 38.54
N GLU A 367 -70.76 25.89 37.44
CA GLU A 367 -72.14 26.37 37.33
C GLU A 367 -73.12 25.51 38.17
N GLN A 368 -72.94 24.18 38.23
CA GLN A 368 -73.69 23.31 39.13
C GLN A 368 -73.39 23.59 40.62
N CYS A 369 -72.13 23.82 40.97
CA CYS A 369 -71.73 24.11 42.36
C CYS A 369 -72.23 25.49 42.81
N LEU A 370 -72.17 26.50 41.94
CA LEU A 370 -72.66 27.85 42.24
C LEU A 370 -74.18 27.94 42.31
N ARG A 371 -74.93 27.19 41.46
CA ARG A 371 -76.40 27.07 41.61
C ARG A 371 -76.80 26.36 42.91
N LYS A 372 -76.05 25.33 43.33
CA LYS A 372 -76.26 24.65 44.62
C LYS A 372 -75.93 25.53 45.83
N LEU A 373 -74.95 26.43 45.71
CA LEU A 373 -74.59 27.40 46.76
C LEU A 373 -75.58 28.58 46.84
N ALA A 374 -76.21 28.97 45.73
CA ALA A 374 -77.25 30.00 45.72
C ALA A 374 -78.58 29.54 46.35
N ASP A 375 -78.86 28.23 46.36
CA ASP A 375 -80.10 27.64 46.90
C ASP A 375 -80.03 27.20 48.38
N MET A 376 -78.84 27.21 49.01
CA MET A 376 -78.71 26.80 50.41
C MET A 376 -78.93 27.97 51.39
N GLN A 377 -80.14 28.08 51.93
CA GLN A 377 -80.38 28.88 53.13
C GLN A 377 -79.64 28.30 54.35
N VAL A 378 -78.67 29.08 54.82
CA VAL A 378 -77.90 29.06 56.08
C VAL A 378 -78.37 28.06 57.16
N ARG A 379 -77.49 27.12 57.51
CA ARG A 379 -77.26 26.71 58.91
C ARG A 379 -75.75 26.51 59.17
N PRO A 380 -75.20 27.03 60.27
CA PRO A 380 -73.77 26.91 60.57
C PRO A 380 -73.45 25.50 61.11
N VAL A 381 -72.46 24.84 60.52
CA VAL A 381 -71.92 23.56 61.03
C VAL A 381 -70.65 23.85 61.83
N GLN A 382 -70.60 23.36 63.06
CA GLN A 382 -69.51 23.53 64.03
C GLN A 382 -68.19 22.89 63.57
N LEU A 383 -67.08 23.57 63.85
CA LEU A 383 -65.71 23.06 63.76
C LEU A 383 -65.46 21.96 64.79
N VAL A 384 -64.96 20.81 64.34
CA VAL A 384 -64.35 19.79 65.20
C VAL A 384 -62.90 19.59 64.75
N ALA A 385 -61.97 19.71 65.70
CA ALA A 385 -60.55 19.38 65.56
C ALA A 385 -60.21 18.23 66.54
N PRO A 386 -58.97 17.70 66.55
CA PRO A 386 -58.38 16.72 65.62
C PRO A 386 -57.99 15.42 66.37
N ARG A 387 -57.57 14.34 65.67
CA ARG A 387 -56.55 13.34 66.13
C ARG A 387 -56.19 12.29 65.05
N PRO A 388 -55.06 11.54 65.19
CA PRO A 388 -54.01 11.41 64.18
C PRO A 388 -53.85 9.99 63.63
N GLU A 389 -53.04 9.80 62.57
CA GLU A 389 -52.15 8.64 62.41
C GLU A 389 -51.19 8.78 61.20
N LEU A 390 -50.22 7.88 61.16
CA LEU A 390 -48.81 8.05 60.85
C LEU A 390 -48.41 7.54 59.43
N ASP A 391 -47.34 8.14 58.90
CA ASP A 391 -46.31 7.60 57.99
C ASP A 391 -46.68 6.95 56.63
N GLN A 392 -46.29 7.62 55.53
CA GLN A 392 -45.27 7.18 54.54
C GLN A 392 -45.46 7.89 53.19
N ILE A 393 -44.46 8.71 52.81
CA ILE A 393 -43.76 8.70 51.51
C ILE A 393 -42.90 9.98 51.50
N SER A 394 -41.61 9.75 51.67
CA SER A 394 -40.56 10.76 51.63
C SER A 394 -40.07 10.96 50.20
N GLN A 395 -39.56 12.17 49.96
CA GLN A 395 -38.60 12.57 48.91
C GLN A 395 -39.15 13.03 47.55
N ARG A 396 -39.33 14.34 47.39
CA ARG A 396 -38.38 15.24 46.70
C ARG A 396 -38.96 16.64 46.56
N CYS A 397 -38.20 17.66 46.97
CA CYS A 397 -37.97 18.91 46.23
C CYS A 397 -37.19 19.90 47.12
N LYS A 398 -35.96 20.22 46.72
CA LYS A 398 -35.30 21.48 47.09
C LYS A 398 -34.74 22.09 45.82
N SER A 399 -35.24 23.28 45.51
CA SER A 399 -34.73 24.23 44.53
C SER A 399 -33.41 24.85 44.99
N PRO A 400 -32.67 25.51 44.09
CA PRO A 400 -32.47 26.96 44.26
C PRO A 400 -32.65 27.69 42.91
N LEU A 401 -33.45 28.78 42.82
CA LEU A 401 -33.11 30.18 43.12
C LEU A 401 -31.86 30.69 42.37
N PHE A 402 -32.06 31.41 41.24
CA PHE A 402 -31.78 32.86 41.10
C PHE A 402 -31.98 33.32 39.63
N SER A 403 -32.55 34.52 39.47
CA SER A 403 -32.89 35.21 38.21
C SER A 403 -31.78 36.16 37.73
N PRO A 404 -31.81 36.67 36.48
CA PRO A 404 -30.67 37.22 35.75
C PRO A 404 -30.55 38.76 35.80
N LYS A 405 -29.33 39.29 35.61
CA LYS A 405 -29.10 40.68 35.14
C LYS A 405 -28.03 40.72 34.06
N HIS A 406 -28.32 41.48 33.01
CA HIS A 406 -27.48 41.75 31.84
C HIS A 406 -26.27 42.64 32.14
N GLY A 407 -25.23 42.48 31.31
CA GLY A 407 -24.18 43.46 31.08
C GLY A 407 -23.23 42.96 29.98
N MET A 408 -23.42 43.43 28.75
CA MET A 408 -22.42 43.29 27.67
C MET A 408 -21.22 44.19 27.98
N THR A 409 -20.00 43.68 27.74
CA THR A 409 -18.96 44.38 26.98
C THR A 409 -17.97 43.37 26.38
N SER A 410 -17.68 43.57 25.11
CA SER A 410 -16.70 42.88 24.27
C SER A 410 -15.26 43.27 24.62
N HIS A 411 -14.33 42.32 24.61
CA HIS A 411 -12.97 42.53 24.09
C HIS A 411 -12.41 41.22 23.51
N PHE A 412 -12.14 41.25 22.21
CA PHE A 412 -11.28 40.32 21.48
C PHE A 412 -9.85 40.39 22.02
N SER A 413 -9.16 39.26 22.17
CA SER A 413 -7.74 39.07 21.81
C SER A 413 -7.28 37.63 22.02
N THR A 414 -6.53 37.15 21.02
CA THR A 414 -5.62 35.99 20.98
C THR A 414 -6.19 34.56 20.86
N ASP A 415 -6.51 34.25 19.60
CA ASP A 415 -6.16 33.00 18.91
C ASP A 415 -4.78 32.46 19.30
N SER A 416 -4.74 31.31 19.99
CA SER A 416 -3.64 30.32 19.98
C SER A 416 -3.94 29.11 20.87
N HIS A 417 -4.78 29.27 21.91
CA HIS A 417 -5.10 28.17 22.83
C HIS A 417 -6.32 27.33 22.42
N VAL A 418 -7.19 27.86 21.55
CA VAL A 418 -8.41 27.16 21.10
C VAL A 418 -8.09 26.11 20.03
N CYS A 419 -7.09 26.32 19.17
CA CYS A 419 -6.63 25.30 18.21
C CYS A 419 -6.00 24.09 18.88
N ALA A 420 -5.23 24.26 19.97
CA ALA A 420 -4.63 23.15 20.70
C ALA A 420 -5.69 22.28 21.41
N VAL A 421 -6.76 22.88 21.94
CA VAL A 421 -7.87 22.17 22.61
C VAL A 421 -8.80 21.48 21.60
N ILE A 422 -8.98 22.04 20.39
CA ILE A 422 -9.82 21.43 19.34
C ILE A 422 -9.08 20.27 18.63
N ILE A 423 -7.76 20.37 18.42
CA ILE A 423 -6.96 19.28 17.84
C ILE A 423 -6.82 18.11 18.83
N THR A 424 -6.69 18.38 20.14
CA THR A 424 -6.66 17.34 21.18
C THR A 424 -8.04 16.71 21.45
N CYS A 425 -9.16 17.39 21.16
CA CYS A 425 -10.50 16.79 21.26
C CYS A 425 -10.95 16.01 20.01
N ARG A 426 -10.40 16.22 18.80
CA ARG A 426 -10.84 15.52 17.58
C ARG A 426 -10.24 14.12 17.38
N ILE A 427 -8.99 13.91 17.77
CA ILE A 427 -8.29 12.61 17.63
C ILE A 427 -8.93 11.51 18.53
N PRO A 428 -9.32 11.80 19.79
CA PRO A 428 -10.04 10.83 20.64
C PRO A 428 -11.41 10.41 20.08
N CYS A 429 -12.10 11.29 19.35
CA CYS A 429 -13.44 11.01 18.80
C CYS A 429 -13.41 10.00 17.64
N LEU A 430 -12.38 10.06 16.78
CA LEU A 430 -12.25 9.17 15.62
C LEU A 430 -11.73 7.77 16.02
N HIS A 431 -10.77 7.71 16.95
CA HIS A 431 -10.36 6.44 17.60
C HIS A 431 -11.53 5.76 18.30
N SER A 432 -12.35 6.54 19.02
CA SER A 432 -13.58 6.03 19.64
C SER A 432 -14.57 5.50 18.59
N HIS A 433 -14.65 6.09 17.39
CA HIS A 433 -15.56 5.62 16.33
C HIS A 433 -15.13 4.28 15.75
N ILE A 434 -13.86 4.14 15.34
CA ILE A 434 -13.35 2.89 14.77
C ILE A 434 -13.41 1.76 15.82
N MET A 435 -13.15 2.09 17.09
CA MET A 435 -13.26 1.13 18.18
C MET A 435 -14.72 0.70 18.43
N LYS A 436 -15.67 1.64 18.38
CA LYS A 436 -17.11 1.33 18.45
C LYS A 436 -17.55 0.46 17.28
N GLU A 437 -17.08 0.73 16.06
CA GLU A 437 -17.36 -0.10 14.89
C GLU A 437 -16.77 -1.51 15.05
N LEU A 438 -15.51 -1.63 15.49
CA LEU A 438 -14.85 -2.91 15.74
C LEU A 438 -15.64 -3.74 16.75
N ILE A 439 -16.06 -3.15 17.87
CA ILE A 439 -16.86 -3.82 18.91
C ILE A 439 -18.26 -4.17 18.38
N ALA A 440 -18.94 -3.25 17.70
CA ALA A 440 -20.28 -3.47 17.18
C ALA A 440 -20.29 -4.63 16.16
N THR A 441 -19.35 -4.60 15.21
CA THR A 441 -19.20 -5.66 14.21
C THR A 441 -18.70 -6.97 14.83
N GLU A 442 -17.96 -6.93 15.94
CA GLU A 442 -17.58 -8.13 16.70
C GLU A 442 -18.79 -8.78 17.38
N ARG A 443 -19.69 -7.99 17.98
CA ARG A 443 -20.93 -8.49 18.57
C ARG A 443 -21.79 -9.17 17.52
N ILE A 444 -22.01 -8.50 16.38
CA ILE A 444 -22.75 -9.07 15.26
C ILE A 444 -22.11 -10.39 14.80
N TYR A 445 -20.78 -10.43 14.67
CA TYR A 445 -20.08 -11.66 14.29
C TYR A 445 -20.30 -12.80 15.30
N VAL A 446 -20.19 -12.53 16.60
CA VAL A 446 -20.42 -13.52 17.66
C VAL A 446 -21.87 -14.02 17.65
N ASP A 447 -22.85 -13.12 17.49
CA ASP A 447 -24.28 -13.46 17.45
C ASP A 447 -24.61 -14.30 16.21
N GLU A 448 -24.05 -13.94 15.05
CA GLU A 448 -24.25 -14.69 13.81
C GLU A 448 -23.63 -16.09 13.89
N LEU A 449 -22.44 -16.24 14.48
CA LEU A 449 -21.86 -17.57 14.73
C LEU A 449 -22.72 -18.40 15.69
N LEU A 450 -23.24 -17.80 16.74
CA LEU A 450 -24.12 -18.48 17.69
C LEU A 450 -25.41 -18.94 17.01
N SER A 451 -26.02 -18.10 16.19
CA SER A 451 -27.22 -18.44 15.43
C SER A 451 -26.99 -19.65 14.52
N VAL A 452 -25.84 -19.74 13.86
CA VAL A 452 -25.47 -20.93 13.05
C VAL A 452 -25.32 -22.18 13.92
N LEU A 453 -24.62 -22.05 15.05
CA LEU A 453 -24.34 -23.19 15.92
C LEU A 453 -25.59 -23.76 16.59
N LEU A 454 -26.51 -22.90 17.02
CA LEU A 454 -27.77 -23.33 17.63
C LEU A 454 -28.79 -23.72 16.56
N GLY A 455 -28.99 -22.89 15.55
CA GLY A 455 -30.09 -23.03 14.60
C GLY A 455 -29.83 -23.94 13.41
N TYR A 456 -28.59 -24.39 13.19
CA TYR A 456 -28.28 -25.41 12.18
C TYR A 456 -27.50 -26.58 12.75
N ARG A 457 -26.39 -26.33 13.45
CA ARG A 457 -25.52 -27.42 13.94
C ARG A 457 -26.18 -28.24 15.04
N ALA A 458 -26.86 -27.61 15.99
CA ALA A 458 -27.57 -28.34 17.05
C ALA A 458 -28.87 -28.99 16.54
N GLU A 459 -29.57 -28.36 15.59
CA GLU A 459 -30.77 -28.94 14.94
C GLU A 459 -30.46 -30.25 14.20
N MET A 460 -29.21 -30.52 13.79
CA MET A 460 -28.82 -31.82 13.23
C MET A 460 -28.94 -32.98 14.23
N GLU A 461 -29.00 -32.67 15.52
CA GLU A 461 -29.15 -33.64 16.61
C GLU A 461 -30.57 -33.62 17.21
N ASP A 462 -31.46 -32.76 16.72
CA ASP A 462 -32.84 -32.68 17.16
C ASP A 462 -33.66 -33.86 16.56
N PRO A 463 -34.25 -34.73 17.40
CA PRO A 463 -35.11 -35.82 16.93
C PRO A 463 -36.25 -35.35 16.01
N ALA A 464 -36.78 -34.13 16.21
CA ALA A 464 -37.85 -33.58 15.38
C ALA A 464 -37.41 -33.24 13.95
N MET A 465 -36.11 -33.08 13.72
CA MET A 465 -35.52 -32.71 12.42
C MET A 465 -34.86 -33.90 11.71
N SER A 466 -34.76 -35.05 12.39
CA SER A 466 -34.06 -36.25 11.90
C SER A 466 -34.59 -36.74 10.56
N ASP A 467 -35.90 -36.66 10.32
CA ASP A 467 -36.53 -37.10 9.06
C ASP A 467 -36.17 -36.21 7.85
N LEU A 468 -35.75 -34.96 8.10
CA LEU A 468 -35.37 -34.00 7.06
C LEU A 468 -33.87 -34.04 6.74
N LEU A 469 -33.05 -34.63 7.62
CA LEU A 469 -31.59 -34.59 7.54
C LEU A 469 -31.09 -35.41 6.33
N PRO A 470 -30.33 -34.81 5.40
CA PRO A 470 -29.70 -35.52 4.29
C PRO A 470 -28.77 -36.63 4.78
N SER A 471 -28.86 -37.82 4.16
CA SER A 471 -27.94 -38.93 4.43
C SER A 471 -26.46 -38.58 4.19
N ALA A 472 -26.18 -37.64 3.28
CA ALA A 472 -24.83 -37.11 3.04
C ALA A 472 -24.24 -36.35 4.24
N LEU A 473 -25.08 -35.90 5.17
CA LEU A 473 -24.69 -35.15 6.36
C LEU A 473 -24.62 -36.01 7.63
N ASP A 474 -25.04 -37.26 7.57
CA ASP A 474 -24.95 -38.17 8.70
C ASP A 474 -23.49 -38.30 9.15
N SER A 475 -23.25 -37.99 10.43
CA SER A 475 -21.92 -37.95 11.04
C SER A 475 -20.89 -37.01 10.37
N GLN A 476 -21.31 -36.10 9.48
CA GLN A 476 -20.45 -35.13 8.77
C GLN A 476 -20.60 -33.68 9.28
N LYS A 477 -21.28 -33.46 10.41
CA LYS A 477 -21.48 -32.12 10.98
C LYS A 477 -20.16 -31.37 11.22
N ASP A 478 -19.14 -32.06 11.74
CA ASP A 478 -17.84 -31.43 12.04
C ASP A 478 -17.05 -31.12 10.76
N LEU A 479 -17.36 -31.79 9.64
CA LEU A 479 -16.86 -31.42 8.32
C LEU A 479 -17.56 -30.16 7.79
N LEU A 480 -18.89 -30.07 7.92
CA LEU A 480 -19.66 -28.93 7.44
C LEU A 480 -19.31 -27.63 8.18
N PHE A 481 -19.30 -27.67 9.52
CA PHE A 481 -19.05 -26.49 10.36
C PHE A 481 -17.59 -26.30 10.77
N GLY A 482 -16.72 -27.29 10.52
CA GLY A 482 -15.32 -27.24 10.94
C GLY A 482 -15.18 -27.02 12.46
N ASN A 483 -14.17 -26.25 12.85
CA ASN A 483 -13.98 -25.81 14.23
C ASN A 483 -14.66 -24.47 14.56
N MET A 484 -15.78 -24.13 13.90
CA MET A 484 -16.58 -22.94 14.24
C MET A 484 -16.96 -22.83 15.73
N PRO A 485 -17.29 -23.92 16.47
CA PRO A 485 -17.55 -23.83 17.91
C PRO A 485 -16.38 -23.27 18.72
N GLU A 486 -15.15 -23.63 18.36
CA GLU A 486 -13.93 -23.15 19.03
C GLU A 486 -13.69 -21.67 18.72
N ILE A 487 -13.91 -21.25 17.47
CA ILE A 487 -13.85 -19.83 17.07
C ILE A 487 -14.88 -19.04 17.87
N TYR A 488 -16.13 -19.48 17.88
CA TYR A 488 -17.19 -18.83 18.65
C TYR A 488 -16.83 -18.70 20.15
N GLN A 489 -16.31 -19.76 20.77
CA GLN A 489 -15.91 -19.71 22.18
C GLN A 489 -14.78 -18.71 22.44
N PHE A 490 -13.78 -18.65 21.57
CA PHE A 490 -12.70 -17.66 21.68
C PHE A 490 -13.24 -16.24 21.57
N HIS A 491 -14.05 -15.96 20.55
CA HIS A 491 -14.57 -14.63 20.30
C HIS A 491 -15.57 -14.17 21.36
N SER A 492 -16.54 -15.01 21.74
CA SER A 492 -17.57 -14.68 22.74
C SER A 492 -17.03 -14.51 24.16
N ARG A 493 -16.11 -15.38 24.61
CA ARG A 493 -15.66 -15.43 26.01
C ARG A 493 -14.40 -14.64 26.30
N VAL A 494 -13.59 -14.36 25.29
CA VAL A 494 -12.27 -13.74 25.48
C VAL A 494 -12.18 -12.46 24.64
N PHE A 495 -12.20 -12.59 23.33
CA PHE A 495 -11.80 -11.48 22.47
C PHE A 495 -12.78 -10.31 22.50
N LEU A 496 -14.10 -10.57 22.49
CA LEU A 496 -15.10 -9.51 22.61
C LEU A 496 -15.00 -8.76 23.95
N GLN A 497 -14.68 -9.45 25.04
CA GLN A 497 -14.50 -8.82 26.36
C GLN A 497 -13.24 -7.95 26.39
N ASP A 498 -12.12 -8.47 25.85
CA ASP A 498 -10.88 -7.70 25.71
C ASP A 498 -11.12 -6.42 24.88
N LEU A 499 -11.83 -6.53 23.74
CA LEU A 499 -12.18 -5.39 22.90
C LEU A 499 -13.10 -4.39 23.64
N GLN A 500 -14.07 -4.86 24.42
CA GLN A 500 -14.90 -3.97 25.23
C GLN A 500 -14.11 -3.22 26.30
N GLY A 501 -13.09 -3.87 26.90
CA GLY A 501 -12.16 -3.22 27.82
C GLY A 501 -11.29 -2.15 27.15
N CYS A 502 -11.02 -2.31 25.85
CA CYS A 502 -10.31 -1.36 25.01
C CYS A 502 -11.21 -0.12 24.61
N LEU A 503 -12.45 0.03 25.12
CA LEU A 503 -13.38 1.15 24.77
C LEU A 503 -12.93 2.52 25.31
N GLU A 504 -12.44 2.57 26.55
CA GLU A 504 -12.00 3.83 27.19
C GLU A 504 -10.62 4.25 26.69
N THR A 505 -9.80 3.29 26.25
CA THR A 505 -8.46 3.50 25.70
C THR A 505 -8.28 2.72 24.39
N PRO A 506 -8.83 3.22 23.25
CA PRO A 506 -8.77 2.54 21.95
C PRO A 506 -7.36 2.17 21.49
N GLU A 507 -6.38 2.95 21.92
CA GLU A 507 -4.96 2.79 21.58
C GLU A 507 -4.36 1.48 22.13
N MET A 508 -4.93 0.93 23.20
CA MET A 508 -4.54 -0.35 23.78
C MET A 508 -4.99 -1.56 22.94
N VAL A 509 -5.77 -1.35 21.89
CA VAL A 509 -6.28 -2.44 21.06
C VAL A 509 -5.14 -3.22 20.38
N GLY A 510 -4.02 -2.57 20.05
CA GLY A 510 -2.82 -3.26 19.55
C GLY A 510 -2.34 -4.35 20.51
N SER A 511 -2.21 -4.00 21.80
CA SER A 511 -1.94 -4.94 22.89
C SER A 511 -3.02 -6.02 23.02
N CYS A 512 -4.32 -5.66 22.92
CA CYS A 512 -5.45 -6.60 22.91
C CYS A 512 -5.22 -7.73 21.84
N PHE A 513 -4.75 -7.39 20.63
CA PHE A 513 -4.44 -8.38 19.57
C PHE A 513 -3.16 -9.19 19.85
N LEU A 514 -2.07 -8.52 20.27
CA LEU A 514 -0.77 -9.16 20.49
C LEU A 514 -0.82 -10.24 21.59
N GLN A 515 -1.56 -9.98 22.66
CA GLN A 515 -1.75 -10.94 23.75
C GLN A 515 -2.51 -12.20 23.32
N ARG A 516 -3.31 -12.11 22.24
CA ARG A 516 -4.17 -13.20 21.76
C ARG A 516 -3.71 -13.81 20.45
N LYS A 517 -2.56 -13.38 19.89
CA LYS A 517 -2.05 -13.80 18.58
C LYS A 517 -2.03 -15.31 18.35
N GLU A 518 -1.73 -16.09 19.38
CA GLU A 518 -1.69 -17.56 19.30
C GLU A 518 -3.10 -18.17 19.21
N LYS A 519 -4.10 -17.57 19.87
CA LYS A 519 -5.48 -18.04 19.81
C LYS A 519 -6.12 -17.85 18.44
N PHE A 520 -5.65 -16.91 17.63
CA PHE A 520 -6.12 -16.74 16.25
C PHE A 520 -5.69 -17.87 15.30
N GLN A 521 -4.80 -18.79 15.72
CA GLN A 521 -4.40 -19.96 14.92
C GLN A 521 -5.58 -20.91 14.62
N VAL A 522 -6.67 -20.83 15.39
CA VAL A 522 -7.91 -21.59 15.14
C VAL A 522 -8.48 -21.34 13.73
N TYR A 523 -8.20 -20.17 13.13
CA TYR A 523 -8.65 -19.85 11.77
C TYR A 523 -7.93 -20.64 10.68
N GLU A 524 -6.68 -21.07 10.91
CA GLU A 524 -5.94 -21.90 9.95
C GLU A 524 -6.70 -23.21 9.68
N ARG A 525 -7.09 -23.90 10.76
CA ARG A 525 -7.86 -25.14 10.70
C ARG A 525 -9.22 -24.94 10.02
N TYR A 526 -9.89 -23.83 10.30
CA TYR A 526 -11.19 -23.53 9.68
C TYR A 526 -11.04 -23.32 8.17
N CYS A 527 -10.08 -22.51 7.75
CA CYS A 527 -9.84 -22.22 6.34
C CYS A 527 -9.40 -23.48 5.57
N GLN A 528 -8.51 -24.32 6.12
CA GLN A 528 -8.14 -25.60 5.51
C GLN A 528 -9.32 -26.57 5.35
N ASN A 529 -10.33 -26.46 6.22
CA ASN A 529 -11.54 -27.25 6.13
C ASN A 529 -12.56 -26.69 5.13
N LYS A 530 -12.60 -25.36 4.95
CA LYS A 530 -13.64 -24.65 4.19
C LYS A 530 -13.89 -25.21 2.77
N PRO A 531 -12.88 -25.58 1.95
CA PRO A 531 -13.13 -26.17 0.63
C PRO A 531 -13.85 -27.52 0.69
N ARG A 532 -13.60 -28.33 1.72
CA ARG A 532 -14.28 -29.61 1.95
C ARG A 532 -15.70 -29.42 2.44
N SER A 533 -15.89 -28.46 3.37
CA SER A 533 -17.21 -27.99 3.80
C SER A 533 -18.06 -27.50 2.61
N GLU A 534 -17.47 -26.72 1.70
CA GLU A 534 -18.12 -26.23 0.49
C GLU A 534 -18.54 -27.36 -0.45
N LEU A 535 -17.66 -28.35 -0.67
CA LEU A 535 -17.97 -29.52 -1.50
C LEU A 535 -19.11 -30.36 -0.90
N LEU A 536 -19.15 -30.48 0.42
CA LEU A 536 -20.24 -31.15 1.13
C LEU A 536 -21.55 -30.36 0.98
N TRP A 537 -21.50 -29.05 1.21
CA TRP A 537 -22.64 -28.15 1.06
C TRP A 537 -23.28 -28.25 -0.32
N ARG A 538 -22.50 -28.22 -1.39
CA ARG A 538 -23.01 -28.35 -2.78
C ARG A 538 -23.77 -29.65 -3.05
N ARG A 539 -23.56 -30.70 -2.25
CA ARG A 539 -24.28 -31.98 -2.39
C ARG A 539 -25.63 -31.99 -1.67
N CYS A 540 -25.87 -31.05 -0.76
CA CYS A 540 -27.01 -31.08 0.14
C CYS A 540 -27.68 -29.70 0.36
N CYS A 541 -27.28 -28.65 -0.38
CA CYS A 541 -27.77 -27.29 -0.18
C CYS A 541 -29.28 -27.14 -0.33
N ASP A 542 -29.89 -27.94 -1.22
CA ASP A 542 -31.32 -27.90 -1.52
C ASP A 542 -32.16 -28.73 -0.55
N SER A 543 -31.56 -29.29 0.51
CA SER A 543 -32.28 -30.11 1.47
C SER A 543 -33.39 -29.35 2.19
N PRO A 544 -34.58 -29.97 2.38
CA PRO A 544 -35.64 -29.44 3.24
C PRO A 544 -35.17 -29.08 4.66
N PHE A 545 -34.19 -29.81 5.22
CA PHE A 545 -33.61 -29.52 6.53
C PHE A 545 -33.09 -28.08 6.62
N PHE A 546 -32.28 -27.64 5.66
CA PHE A 546 -31.70 -26.29 5.68
C PHE A 546 -32.75 -25.21 5.44
N GLN A 547 -33.75 -25.49 4.59
CA GLN A 547 -34.86 -24.56 4.37
C GLN A 547 -35.68 -24.36 5.64
N GLU A 548 -35.92 -25.43 6.40
CA GLU A 548 -36.66 -25.37 7.66
C GLU A 548 -35.86 -24.64 8.76
N CYS A 549 -34.57 -24.96 8.92
CA CYS A 549 -33.67 -24.20 9.80
C CYS A 549 -33.64 -22.71 9.44
N GLN A 550 -33.55 -22.38 8.15
CA GLN A 550 -33.52 -20.99 7.68
C GLN A 550 -34.83 -20.25 8.01
N LYS A 551 -35.99 -20.91 7.87
CA LYS A 551 -37.29 -20.36 8.25
C LYS A 551 -37.42 -20.17 9.75
N LYS A 552 -37.04 -21.17 10.56
CA LYS A 552 -37.08 -21.09 12.04
C LYS A 552 -36.27 -19.89 12.56
N LEU A 553 -35.15 -19.56 11.90
CA LEU A 553 -34.27 -18.46 12.29
C LEU A 553 -34.58 -17.11 11.63
N ASP A 554 -35.55 -17.05 10.71
CA ASP A 554 -35.81 -15.88 9.85
C ASP A 554 -34.53 -15.34 9.15
N HIS A 555 -33.68 -16.26 8.68
CA HIS A 555 -32.43 -15.91 8.02
C HIS A 555 -32.66 -15.51 6.55
N LYS A 556 -32.19 -14.31 6.19
CA LYS A 556 -32.32 -13.78 4.81
C LYS A 556 -31.34 -14.41 3.81
N LEU A 557 -30.22 -14.95 4.29
CA LEU A 557 -29.17 -15.56 3.47
C LEU A 557 -29.11 -17.08 3.73
N GLY A 558 -28.61 -17.83 2.76
CA GLY A 558 -28.35 -19.26 2.91
C GLY A 558 -27.20 -19.54 3.89
N LEU A 559 -27.15 -20.77 4.43
CA LEU A 559 -26.13 -21.18 5.42
C LEU A 559 -24.69 -20.97 4.92
N ASP A 560 -24.44 -21.19 3.63
CA ASP A 560 -23.14 -20.96 2.98
C ASP A 560 -22.57 -19.55 3.22
N SER A 561 -23.45 -18.54 3.18
CA SER A 561 -23.08 -17.14 3.45
C SER A 561 -22.60 -16.96 4.89
N TYR A 562 -23.20 -17.68 5.85
CA TYR A 562 -22.77 -17.65 7.25
C TYR A 562 -21.50 -18.47 7.48
N LEU A 563 -21.30 -19.59 6.76
CA LEU A 563 -20.07 -20.38 6.81
C LEU A 563 -18.84 -19.61 6.28
N LEU A 564 -19.04 -18.55 5.50
CA LEU A 564 -17.96 -17.65 5.05
C LEU A 564 -17.55 -16.60 6.09
N LYS A 565 -18.37 -16.34 7.11
CA LYS A 565 -18.13 -15.26 8.08
C LYS A 565 -16.77 -15.34 8.79
N PRO A 566 -16.27 -16.50 9.24
CA PRO A 566 -14.93 -16.55 9.84
C PRO A 566 -13.80 -16.13 8.89
N VAL A 567 -13.87 -16.53 7.62
CA VAL A 567 -12.89 -16.12 6.60
C VAL A 567 -12.95 -14.61 6.37
N GLN A 568 -14.17 -14.07 6.27
CA GLN A 568 -14.39 -12.63 6.12
C GLN A 568 -13.90 -11.85 7.35
N ARG A 569 -14.21 -12.31 8.57
CA ARG A 569 -13.83 -11.61 9.80
C ARG A 569 -12.31 -11.54 9.97
N LEU A 570 -11.60 -12.64 9.72
CA LEU A 570 -10.15 -12.69 9.79
C LEU A 570 -9.49 -11.64 8.86
N THR A 571 -10.01 -11.49 7.64
CA THR A 571 -9.47 -10.53 6.64
C THR A 571 -9.82 -9.07 6.95
N LYS A 572 -10.84 -8.82 7.77
CA LYS A 572 -11.27 -7.47 8.19
C LYS A 572 -10.39 -6.89 9.30
N TYR A 573 -9.83 -7.72 10.20
CA TYR A 573 -9.04 -7.21 11.33
C TYR A 573 -7.84 -6.37 10.90
N GLN A 574 -7.11 -6.78 9.86
CA GLN A 574 -5.98 -5.99 9.35
C GLN A 574 -6.41 -4.63 8.76
N LEU A 575 -7.60 -4.54 8.15
CA LEU A 575 -8.13 -3.27 7.64
C LEU A 575 -8.46 -2.32 8.78
N LEU A 576 -9.13 -2.83 9.83
CA LEU A 576 -9.50 -2.04 11.00
C LEU A 576 -8.27 -1.56 11.78
N LEU A 577 -7.27 -2.43 11.97
CA LEU A 577 -5.99 -2.06 12.60
C LEU A 577 -5.22 -1.03 11.77
N LYS A 578 -5.20 -1.17 10.44
CA LYS A 578 -4.57 -0.21 9.54
C LYS A 578 -5.25 1.16 9.61
N GLU A 579 -6.59 1.19 9.68
CA GLU A 579 -7.33 2.44 9.83
C GLU A 579 -7.08 3.09 11.20
N LEU A 580 -7.07 2.32 12.30
CA LEU A 580 -6.69 2.82 13.63
C LEU A 580 -5.28 3.41 13.64
N LEU A 581 -4.32 2.72 13.01
CA LEU A 581 -2.93 3.15 12.95
C LEU A 581 -2.74 4.46 12.18
N LYS A 582 -3.55 4.70 11.14
CA LYS A 582 -3.51 5.94 10.33
C LYS A 582 -3.80 7.19 11.17
N HIS A 583 -4.63 7.05 12.21
CA HIS A 583 -5.09 8.15 13.05
C HIS A 583 -4.43 8.16 14.44
N CYS A 584 -3.46 7.28 14.72
CA CYS A 584 -2.75 7.22 15.99
C CYS A 584 -1.54 8.17 15.98
N THR A 585 -1.53 9.15 16.89
CA THR A 585 -0.47 10.16 17.01
C THR A 585 0.57 9.85 18.08
N GLU A 586 0.27 8.96 19.04
CA GLU A 586 1.21 8.59 20.10
C GLU A 586 2.14 7.45 19.66
N ASP A 587 3.45 7.69 19.68
CA ASP A 587 4.46 6.77 19.15
C ASP A 587 4.43 5.38 19.79
N ARG A 588 4.18 5.30 21.11
CA ARG A 588 4.12 4.03 21.84
C ARG A 588 3.00 3.13 21.30
N TYR A 589 1.78 3.65 21.22
CA TYR A 589 0.62 2.88 20.74
C TYR A 589 0.68 2.62 19.25
N ARG A 590 1.27 3.54 18.49
CA ARG A 590 1.53 3.37 17.06
C ARG A 590 2.46 2.17 16.80
N CYS A 591 3.47 1.96 17.64
CA CYS A 591 4.34 0.78 17.55
C CYS A 591 3.58 -0.52 17.85
N GLU A 592 2.79 -0.55 18.92
CA GLU A 592 1.98 -1.74 19.29
C GLU A 592 0.92 -2.06 18.23
N LEU A 593 0.24 -1.04 17.67
CA LEU A 593 -0.72 -1.19 16.58
C LEU A 593 -0.07 -1.69 15.29
N GLN A 594 1.11 -1.18 14.95
CA GLN A 594 1.88 -1.66 13.79
C GLN A 594 2.29 -3.12 13.98
N GLU A 595 2.77 -3.50 15.17
CA GLU A 595 3.14 -4.89 15.46
C GLU A 595 1.92 -5.82 15.42
N ALA A 596 0.77 -5.37 15.93
CA ALA A 596 -0.49 -6.10 15.85
C ALA A 596 -0.95 -6.29 14.39
N LEU A 597 -0.88 -5.24 13.56
CA LEU A 597 -1.17 -5.29 12.14
C LEU A 597 -0.24 -6.29 11.41
N ASP A 598 1.06 -6.21 11.66
CA ASP A 598 2.04 -7.13 11.09
C ASP A 598 1.77 -8.58 11.52
N SER A 599 1.35 -8.80 12.77
CA SER A 599 0.97 -10.11 13.29
C SER A 599 -0.26 -10.67 12.56
N MET A 600 -1.30 -9.86 12.34
CA MET A 600 -2.50 -10.27 11.61
C MET A 600 -2.22 -10.50 10.12
N LEU A 601 -1.38 -9.69 9.48
CA LEU A 601 -0.94 -9.91 8.10
C LEU A 601 -0.10 -11.19 7.96
N LYS A 602 0.80 -11.47 8.92
CA LYS A 602 1.55 -12.73 8.98
C LYS A 602 0.63 -13.93 9.15
N LEU A 603 -0.40 -13.82 9.99
CA LEU A 603 -1.40 -14.87 10.15
C LEU A 603 -2.17 -15.11 8.84
N LEU A 604 -2.68 -14.05 8.20
CA LEU A 604 -3.38 -14.17 6.91
C LEU A 604 -2.52 -14.85 5.85
N LYS A 605 -1.25 -14.45 5.77
CA LYS A 605 -0.27 -15.08 4.88
C LYS A 605 -0.07 -16.55 5.23
N SER A 606 0.12 -16.88 6.51
CA SER A 606 0.29 -18.25 7.00
C SER A 606 -0.92 -19.12 6.66
N VAL A 607 -2.14 -18.61 6.91
CA VAL A 607 -3.39 -19.30 6.58
C VAL A 607 -3.48 -19.52 5.07
N ASN A 608 -3.22 -18.50 4.26
CA ASN A 608 -3.20 -18.61 2.80
C ASN A 608 -2.16 -19.62 2.30
N ASP A 609 -0.94 -19.60 2.84
CA ASP A 609 0.11 -20.54 2.47
C ASP A 609 -0.26 -21.97 2.88
N SER A 610 -0.93 -22.16 4.02
CA SER A 610 -1.47 -23.45 4.46
C SER A 610 -2.60 -23.96 3.54
N MET A 611 -3.32 -23.08 2.84
CA MET A 611 -4.32 -23.50 1.84
C MET A 611 -3.67 -24.21 0.64
N HIS A 612 -2.41 -23.96 0.34
CA HIS A 612 -1.70 -24.69 -0.70
C HIS A 612 -1.23 -26.07 -0.23
N GLN A 613 -1.04 -26.28 1.08
CA GLN A 613 -0.66 -27.56 1.67
C GLN A 613 -1.72 -28.64 1.44
N ILE A 614 -3.01 -28.29 1.56
CA ILE A 614 -4.12 -29.25 1.35
C ILE A 614 -4.18 -29.78 -0.10
N ALA A 615 -3.54 -29.09 -1.05
CA ALA A 615 -3.46 -29.49 -2.44
C ALA A 615 -2.23 -30.37 -2.75
N ILE A 616 -1.38 -30.66 -1.75
CA ILE A 616 -0.22 -31.56 -1.91
C ILE A 616 -0.70 -33.02 -1.92
N THR A 617 -0.29 -33.77 -2.94
CA THR A 617 -0.64 -35.19 -3.12
C THR A 617 0.61 -36.06 -3.22
N GLY A 618 0.52 -37.31 -2.76
CA GLY A 618 1.59 -38.31 -2.90
C GLY A 618 2.75 -38.18 -1.88
N TYR A 619 2.58 -37.42 -0.80
CA TYR A 619 3.56 -37.40 0.30
C TYR A 619 3.39 -38.65 1.19
N PRO A 620 4.45 -39.44 1.46
CA PRO A 620 4.35 -40.71 2.19
C PRO A 620 4.39 -40.53 3.72
N GLY A 621 3.57 -39.62 4.25
CA GLY A 621 3.51 -39.31 5.68
C GLY A 621 2.47 -38.25 6.02
N ASP A 622 2.44 -37.85 7.28
CA ASP A 622 1.59 -36.74 7.73
C ASP A 622 2.31 -35.41 7.56
N LEU A 623 1.75 -34.53 6.73
CA LEU A 623 2.28 -33.18 6.50
C LEU A 623 2.29 -32.34 7.79
N GLY A 624 1.40 -32.62 8.75
CA GLY A 624 1.35 -31.93 10.05
C GLY A 624 2.62 -32.13 10.89
N GLN A 625 3.35 -33.24 10.69
CA GLN A 625 4.60 -33.52 11.41
C GLN A 625 5.79 -32.67 10.93
N LEU A 626 5.63 -31.98 9.80
CA LEU A 626 6.68 -31.12 9.24
C LEU A 626 6.75 -29.75 9.95
N GLY A 627 5.78 -29.44 10.79
CA GLY A 627 5.59 -28.14 11.41
C GLY A 627 4.74 -27.21 10.55
N ARG A 628 4.82 -25.90 10.79
CA ARG A 628 4.02 -24.92 10.02
C ARG A 628 4.66 -24.64 8.67
N VAL A 629 3.84 -24.31 7.68
CA VAL A 629 4.30 -23.77 6.39
C VAL A 629 4.76 -22.34 6.60
N VAL A 630 6.04 -22.07 6.36
CA VAL A 630 6.68 -20.77 6.50
C VAL A 630 6.58 -19.96 5.19
N LEU A 631 6.82 -20.62 4.05
CA LEU A 631 6.73 -20.02 2.71
C LEU A 631 6.37 -21.08 1.67
N GLN A 632 5.74 -20.65 0.59
CA GLN A 632 5.58 -21.44 -0.63
C GLN A 632 5.77 -20.60 -1.90
N GLY A 633 6.15 -21.22 -3.00
CA GLY A 633 6.44 -20.50 -4.25
C GLY A 633 6.97 -21.37 -5.38
N GLY A 634 6.86 -20.86 -6.61
CA GLY A 634 7.36 -21.51 -7.83
C GLY A 634 8.79 -21.11 -8.17
N PHE A 635 9.62 -22.10 -8.55
CA PHE A 635 11.04 -21.92 -8.84
C PHE A 635 11.52 -22.78 -10.02
N SER A 636 12.52 -22.28 -10.72
CA SER A 636 13.35 -23.06 -11.64
C SER A 636 14.47 -23.73 -10.85
N VAL A 637 14.55 -25.05 -10.89
CA VAL A 637 15.51 -25.84 -10.09
C VAL A 637 16.38 -26.74 -10.97
N TRP A 638 17.69 -26.68 -10.75
CA TRP A 638 18.67 -27.63 -11.28
C TRP A 638 19.23 -28.47 -10.14
N ILE A 639 19.45 -29.77 -10.38
CA ILE A 639 19.98 -30.69 -9.38
C ILE A 639 21.35 -31.18 -9.85
N SER A 640 22.35 -31.05 -8.98
CA SER A 640 23.71 -31.53 -9.19
C SER A 640 24.09 -32.52 -8.08
N HIS A 641 24.67 -33.65 -8.45
CA HIS A 641 25.13 -34.68 -7.52
C HIS A 641 26.66 -34.74 -7.52
N LYS A 642 27.28 -34.86 -6.34
CA LYS A 642 28.75 -34.84 -6.16
C LYS A 642 29.49 -35.93 -6.97
N ARG A 643 28.82 -37.05 -7.31
CA ARG A 643 29.38 -38.13 -8.15
C ARG A 643 29.27 -37.89 -9.67
N ALA A 644 28.64 -36.79 -10.10
CA ALA A 644 28.49 -36.43 -11.52
C ALA A 644 29.42 -35.28 -11.98
N ALA A 645 30.32 -34.81 -11.10
CA ALA A 645 31.22 -33.67 -11.35
C ALA A 645 32.14 -33.84 -12.59
N VAL A 646 32.33 -35.07 -13.09
CA VAL A 646 33.14 -35.36 -14.29
C VAL A 646 32.43 -34.94 -15.61
N ARG A 647 31.13 -34.62 -15.60
CA ARG A 647 30.38 -34.16 -16.80
C ARG A 647 29.98 -32.68 -16.78
N MET A 648 30.64 -31.86 -15.96
CA MET A 648 30.28 -30.45 -15.74
C MET A 648 30.50 -29.48 -16.93
N LYS A 649 31.07 -29.93 -18.06
CA LYS A 649 31.32 -29.08 -19.25
C LYS A 649 30.09 -28.87 -20.17
N GLU A 650 28.95 -29.53 -19.91
CA GLU A 650 27.72 -29.42 -20.71
C GLU A 650 26.54 -28.82 -19.92
N MET A 651 26.69 -27.64 -19.29
CA MET A 651 25.56 -26.98 -18.60
C MET A 651 24.47 -26.45 -19.55
N ALA A 652 24.73 -26.36 -20.86
CA ALA A 652 23.78 -25.85 -21.84
C ALA A 652 22.62 -26.82 -22.19
N ARG A 653 22.63 -28.07 -21.71
CA ARG A 653 21.64 -29.10 -22.12
C ARG A 653 20.58 -29.50 -21.09
N PHE A 654 20.64 -29.00 -19.84
CA PHE A 654 19.62 -29.36 -18.84
C PHE A 654 18.60 -28.23 -18.66
N LYS A 655 17.43 -28.42 -19.28
CA LYS A 655 16.25 -27.58 -19.06
C LYS A 655 15.94 -27.56 -17.54
N PRO A 656 15.82 -26.38 -16.90
CA PRO A 656 15.44 -26.31 -15.49
C PRO A 656 14.13 -27.04 -15.25
N MET A 657 14.06 -27.71 -14.10
CA MET A 657 12.82 -28.29 -13.62
C MET A 657 11.99 -27.22 -12.93
N GLN A 658 10.74 -27.04 -13.35
CA GLN A 658 9.78 -26.25 -12.59
C GLN A 658 9.37 -27.01 -11.33
N ARG A 659 9.54 -26.39 -10.17
CA ARG A 659 9.18 -26.94 -8.87
C ARG A 659 8.47 -25.88 -8.05
N HIS A 660 7.41 -26.31 -7.38
CA HIS A 660 6.76 -25.55 -6.33
C HIS A 660 7.34 -26.00 -4.99
N LEU A 661 7.97 -25.10 -4.27
CA LEU A 661 8.63 -25.39 -3.00
C LEU A 661 7.71 -25.01 -1.85
N PHE A 662 7.73 -25.82 -0.79
CA PHE A 662 7.05 -25.55 0.47
C PHE A 662 8.07 -25.65 1.61
N LEU A 663 8.40 -24.52 2.22
CA LEU A 663 9.29 -24.45 3.38
C LEU A 663 8.46 -24.64 4.65
N TYR A 664 8.79 -25.67 5.42
CA TYR A 664 8.24 -25.94 6.74
C TYR A 664 9.29 -25.70 7.84
N ASP A 665 8.85 -25.63 9.10
CA ASP A 665 9.74 -25.53 10.27
C ASP A 665 10.79 -26.66 10.35
N HIS A 666 10.46 -27.86 9.82
CA HIS A 666 11.32 -29.05 9.92
C HIS A 666 11.75 -29.64 8.57
N ALA A 667 11.13 -29.22 7.45
CA ALA A 667 11.46 -29.74 6.12
C ALA A 667 11.29 -28.72 5.00
N LEU A 668 11.91 -28.97 3.86
CA LEU A 668 11.66 -28.27 2.60
C LEU A 668 11.17 -29.29 1.57
N LEU A 669 9.91 -29.12 1.14
CA LEU A 669 9.25 -29.99 0.17
C LEU A 669 9.38 -29.41 -1.24
N PHE A 670 9.65 -30.29 -2.19
CA PHE A 670 9.62 -29.99 -3.62
C PHE A 670 8.45 -30.74 -4.24
N CYS A 671 7.57 -29.99 -4.88
CA CYS A 671 6.43 -30.51 -5.60
C CYS A 671 6.47 -30.09 -7.08
N LYS A 672 5.78 -30.85 -7.93
CA LYS A 672 5.45 -30.45 -9.30
C LYS A 672 4.01 -29.95 -9.30
N ARG A 673 3.82 -28.66 -9.59
CA ARG A 673 2.48 -28.10 -9.83
C ARG A 673 1.87 -28.80 -11.06
N ARG A 674 0.62 -29.22 -10.92
CA ARG A 674 -0.22 -29.74 -11.99
C ARG A 674 -1.40 -28.78 -12.12
N ASP A 675 -1.58 -28.25 -13.31
CA ASP A 675 -2.82 -27.57 -13.66
C ASP A 675 -3.74 -28.67 -14.23
N ASP A 676 -5.00 -28.72 -13.77
CA ASP A 676 -6.03 -29.63 -14.28
C ASP A 676 -6.72 -28.95 -15.48
N ASP A 677 -7.18 -29.73 -16.46
CA ASP A 677 -7.87 -29.20 -17.65
C ASP A 677 -9.29 -28.68 -17.31
N ASN A 678 -9.80 -29.01 -16.11
CA ASN A 678 -11.07 -28.52 -15.59
C ASN A 678 -10.89 -27.18 -14.83
N PRO A 679 -11.43 -26.06 -15.32
CA PRO A 679 -11.27 -24.73 -14.71
C PRO A 679 -11.89 -24.60 -13.30
N ASP A 680 -12.77 -25.51 -12.90
CA ASP A 680 -13.40 -25.50 -11.56
C ASP A 680 -12.58 -26.20 -10.46
N ARG A 681 -11.43 -26.81 -10.80
CA ARG A 681 -10.57 -27.50 -9.82
C ARG A 681 -9.34 -26.67 -9.44
N THR A 682 -9.08 -26.59 -8.14
CA THR A 682 -7.87 -25.98 -7.60
C THR A 682 -6.62 -26.74 -8.05
N PRO A 683 -5.53 -26.05 -8.42
CA PRO A 683 -4.29 -26.69 -8.86
C PRO A 683 -3.72 -27.57 -7.74
N PHE A 684 -3.22 -28.75 -8.09
CA PHE A 684 -2.65 -29.70 -7.13
C PHE A 684 -1.15 -29.88 -7.31
N TYR A 685 -0.48 -30.21 -6.21
CA TYR A 685 0.98 -30.28 -6.13
C TYR A 685 1.41 -31.74 -5.92
N SER A 686 1.96 -32.36 -6.96
CA SER A 686 2.49 -33.72 -6.84
C SER A 686 3.85 -33.71 -6.14
N PHE A 687 3.96 -34.39 -4.99
CA PHE A 687 5.21 -34.54 -4.25
C PHE A 687 6.36 -35.11 -5.13
N LYS A 688 7.59 -34.62 -4.90
CA LYS A 688 8.81 -35.08 -5.59
C LYS A 688 9.96 -35.39 -4.64
N SER A 689 10.27 -34.48 -3.72
CA SER A 689 11.33 -34.71 -2.73
C SER A 689 11.10 -33.90 -1.47
N CYS A 690 11.70 -34.33 -0.37
CA CYS A 690 11.64 -33.69 0.93
C CYS A 690 13.06 -33.61 1.51
N LEU A 691 13.50 -32.42 1.89
CA LEU A 691 14.79 -32.21 2.55
C LEU A 691 14.53 -31.86 4.01
N ARG A 692 15.07 -32.63 4.96
CA ARG A 692 14.99 -32.25 6.39
C ARG A 692 15.86 -31.04 6.65
N MET A 693 15.29 -30.00 7.26
CA MET A 693 16.02 -28.74 7.52
C MET A 693 17.26 -28.96 8.39
N SER A 694 17.28 -30.02 9.21
CA SER A 694 18.43 -30.42 10.02
C SER A 694 19.71 -30.76 9.23
N ALA A 695 19.59 -31.00 7.91
CA ALA A 695 20.68 -31.39 7.01
C ALA A 695 20.77 -30.52 5.75
N VAL A 696 20.02 -29.41 5.71
CA VAL A 696 20.05 -28.41 4.64
C VAL A 696 21.08 -27.33 4.98
N GLY A 697 21.80 -26.86 3.99
CA GLY A 697 22.54 -25.61 4.04
C GLY A 697 22.37 -24.79 2.76
N VAL A 698 22.83 -23.54 2.82
CA VAL A 698 22.55 -22.50 1.82
C VAL A 698 23.84 -21.92 1.25
N THR A 699 23.83 -21.49 -0.01
CA THR A 699 24.81 -20.57 -0.59
C THR A 699 24.06 -19.45 -1.30
N GLU A 700 24.21 -18.22 -0.80
CA GLU A 700 23.39 -17.08 -1.22
C GLU A 700 23.76 -16.53 -2.61
N ASN A 701 25.05 -16.54 -2.95
CA ASN A 701 25.55 -15.91 -4.17
C ASN A 701 26.01 -16.95 -5.18
N VAL A 702 25.37 -16.95 -6.35
CA VAL A 702 25.74 -17.76 -7.52
C VAL A 702 26.20 -16.80 -8.62
N LYS A 703 27.35 -17.06 -9.23
CA LYS A 703 27.90 -16.21 -10.30
C LYS A 703 26.97 -16.21 -11.51
N GLY A 704 26.75 -15.03 -12.09
CA GLY A 704 26.03 -14.85 -13.36
C GLY A 704 24.53 -14.60 -13.27
N ASP A 705 23.87 -14.80 -12.12
CA ASP A 705 22.46 -14.42 -11.94
C ASP A 705 22.16 -14.10 -10.47
N VAL A 706 21.81 -12.84 -10.21
CA VAL A 706 21.51 -12.34 -8.85
C VAL A 706 20.28 -12.99 -8.24
N ARG A 707 19.40 -13.60 -9.03
CA ARG A 707 18.18 -14.31 -8.57
C ARG A 707 18.43 -15.77 -8.20
N LYS A 708 19.64 -16.28 -8.40
CA LYS A 708 20.01 -17.67 -8.07
C LYS A 708 20.62 -17.80 -6.69
N PHE A 709 20.32 -18.90 -6.02
CA PHE A 709 20.96 -19.37 -4.78
C PHE A 709 21.06 -20.90 -4.80
N GLU A 710 21.89 -21.48 -3.94
CA GLU A 710 22.04 -22.94 -3.82
C GLU A 710 21.51 -23.43 -2.48
N LEU A 711 20.82 -24.57 -2.51
CA LEU A 711 20.51 -25.40 -1.35
C LEU A 711 21.30 -26.68 -1.47
N TRP A 712 22.18 -26.93 -0.51
CA TRP A 712 22.94 -28.17 -0.45
C TRP A 712 22.44 -29.06 0.67
N TYR A 713 22.41 -30.36 0.42
CA TYR A 713 21.89 -31.36 1.36
C TYR A 713 22.98 -32.38 1.70
N SER A 714 23.03 -32.85 2.94
CA SER A 714 23.95 -33.90 3.41
C SER A 714 25.41 -33.60 3.06
N GLY A 715 25.94 -32.44 3.47
CA GLY A 715 27.35 -32.08 3.21
C GLY A 715 27.70 -31.86 1.73
N ARG A 716 26.78 -31.27 0.96
CA ARG A 716 26.89 -31.02 -0.50
C ARG A 716 26.94 -32.30 -1.35
N GLU A 717 26.41 -33.42 -0.89
CA GLU A 717 26.19 -34.61 -1.74
C GLU A 717 25.24 -34.33 -2.90
N VAL A 718 24.20 -33.54 -2.61
CA VAL A 718 23.24 -33.02 -3.59
C VAL A 718 23.18 -31.51 -3.44
N VAL A 719 23.25 -30.80 -4.57
CA VAL A 719 23.13 -29.33 -4.66
C VAL A 719 21.97 -29.00 -5.57
N TYR A 720 21.01 -28.25 -5.04
CA TYR A 720 19.87 -27.69 -5.76
C TYR A 720 20.18 -26.23 -6.07
N MET A 721 20.40 -25.89 -7.33
CA MET A 721 20.48 -24.50 -7.76
C MET A 721 19.05 -24.01 -8.01
N VAL A 722 18.63 -23.01 -7.25
CA VAL A 722 17.26 -22.48 -7.25
C VAL A 722 17.30 -21.06 -7.81
N GLN A 723 16.50 -20.79 -8.82
CA GLN A 723 16.31 -19.46 -9.38
C GLN A 723 14.92 -18.94 -9.00
N ALA A 724 14.89 -17.84 -8.26
CA ALA A 724 13.66 -17.12 -7.91
C ALA A 724 13.14 -16.29 -9.10
N PRO A 725 11.83 -15.99 -9.16
CA PRO A 725 11.26 -15.12 -10.19
C PRO A 725 11.83 -13.69 -10.12
N THR A 726 11.96 -13.14 -8.91
CA THR A 726 12.53 -11.80 -8.65
C THR A 726 13.62 -11.85 -7.57
N LEU A 727 14.39 -10.77 -7.45
CA LEU A 727 15.40 -10.63 -6.40
C LEU A 727 14.76 -10.56 -5.01
N GLU A 728 13.61 -9.88 -4.84
CA GLU A 728 12.95 -9.82 -3.52
C GLU A 728 12.49 -11.19 -3.05
N VAL A 729 11.99 -12.03 -3.97
CA VAL A 729 11.57 -13.41 -3.63
C VAL A 729 12.78 -14.21 -3.15
N LYS A 730 13.93 -14.11 -3.82
CA LYS A 730 15.17 -14.76 -3.34
C LYS A 730 15.55 -14.29 -1.94
N VAL A 731 15.58 -12.98 -1.70
CA VAL A 731 15.97 -12.40 -0.40
C VAL A 731 15.03 -12.85 0.71
N THR A 732 13.72 -12.85 0.44
CA THR A 732 12.68 -13.31 1.37
C THR A 732 12.91 -14.78 1.74
N TRP A 733 13.10 -15.64 0.73
CA TRP A 733 13.33 -17.07 0.94
C TRP A 733 14.61 -17.36 1.72
N LEU A 734 15.72 -16.71 1.37
CA LEU A 734 16.98 -16.87 2.09
C LEU A 734 16.88 -16.41 3.55
N THR A 735 16.12 -15.35 3.81
CA THR A 735 15.90 -14.83 5.16
C THR A 735 15.14 -15.84 6.01
N GLU A 736 14.04 -16.40 5.50
CA GLU A 736 13.25 -17.39 6.24
C GLU A 736 13.96 -18.73 6.39
N ILE A 737 14.66 -19.22 5.36
CA ILE A 737 15.49 -20.43 5.49
C ILE A 737 16.55 -20.24 6.58
N ARG A 738 17.22 -19.08 6.63
CA ARG A 738 18.19 -18.77 7.69
C ARG A 738 17.55 -18.77 9.06
N LYS A 739 16.37 -18.16 9.24
CA LYS A 739 15.63 -18.18 10.50
C LYS A 739 15.30 -19.61 10.96
N VAL A 740 14.80 -20.45 10.06
CA VAL A 740 14.50 -21.87 10.36
C VAL A 740 15.76 -22.61 10.80
N LEU A 741 16.87 -22.46 10.05
CA LEU A 741 18.15 -23.10 10.41
C LEU A 741 18.71 -22.59 11.75
N SER A 742 18.61 -21.30 12.04
CA SER A 742 19.01 -20.71 13.32
C SER A 742 18.16 -21.25 14.49
N ASN A 743 16.85 -21.38 14.31
CA ASN A 743 15.97 -21.93 15.34
C ASN A 743 16.27 -23.40 15.65
N GLN A 744 16.55 -24.19 14.60
CA GLN A 744 16.99 -25.59 14.75
C GLN A 744 18.30 -25.70 15.55
N LEU A 745 19.25 -24.79 15.31
CA LEU A 745 20.51 -24.75 16.06
C LEU A 745 20.28 -24.42 17.55
N LYS A 746 19.43 -23.42 17.84
CA LYS A 746 19.05 -23.04 19.22
C LYS A 746 18.40 -24.20 19.97
N LEU A 747 17.48 -24.93 19.33
CA LEU A 747 16.81 -26.10 19.91
C LEU A 747 17.81 -27.24 20.21
N ARG A 748 18.77 -27.48 19.32
CA ARG A 748 19.85 -28.47 19.54
C ARG A 748 20.77 -28.07 20.70
N GLN A 749 21.15 -26.80 20.79
CA GLN A 749 21.97 -26.28 21.88
C GLN A 749 21.23 -26.32 23.23
N ALA A 750 19.92 -26.04 23.24
CA ALA A 750 19.09 -26.16 24.44
C ALA A 750 18.98 -27.63 24.90
N HIS A 751 18.76 -28.57 23.99
CA HIS A 751 18.77 -30.01 24.30
C HIS A 751 20.12 -30.48 24.84
N GLN A 752 21.24 -30.01 24.27
CA GLN A 752 22.57 -30.32 24.77
C GLN A 752 22.83 -29.71 26.15
N ARG A 753 22.37 -28.48 26.42
CA ARG A 753 22.47 -27.84 27.74
C ARG A 753 21.62 -28.52 28.81
N CYS A 754 20.42 -29.00 28.47
CA CYS A 754 19.58 -29.80 29.35
C CYS A 754 20.17 -31.21 29.59
N ALA A 755 20.74 -31.84 28.56
CA ALA A 755 21.44 -33.12 28.70
C ALA A 755 22.69 -33.03 29.59
N CYS A 756 23.43 -31.91 29.55
CA CYS A 756 24.58 -31.69 30.42
C CYS A 756 24.23 -31.27 31.86
N ARG A 757 22.98 -30.89 32.15
CA ARG A 757 22.50 -30.52 33.51
C ARG A 757 21.64 -31.60 34.17
N GLY A 758 21.29 -32.67 33.45
CA GLY A 758 20.44 -33.77 33.93
C GLY A 758 21.20 -35.03 34.35
N GLY A 759 22.44 -34.90 34.83
CA GLY A 759 23.23 -36.00 35.37
C GLY A 759 23.19 -36.05 36.90
N HIS A 760 22.02 -36.32 37.49
CA HIS A 760 21.83 -37.12 38.72
C HIS A 760 20.36 -37.10 39.14
N HIS A 761 19.77 -38.30 39.13
CA HIS A 761 18.49 -38.70 39.73
C HIS A 761 17.15 -38.32 39.06
N ARG A 762 16.45 -39.42 38.72
CA ARG A 762 15.00 -39.62 38.71
C ARG A 762 14.25 -39.31 37.42
N TRP A 763 14.30 -40.25 36.46
CA TRP A 763 13.19 -40.55 35.53
C TRP A 763 13.20 -42.04 35.11
N GLU A 764 13.28 -42.98 36.06
CA GLU A 764 12.80 -44.36 35.85
C GLU A 764 11.33 -44.41 36.28
N ALA A 765 10.41 -43.95 35.43
CA ALA A 765 8.97 -44.18 35.65
C ALA A 765 8.07 -44.01 34.42
N ALA A 766 8.57 -43.54 33.27
CA ALA A 766 7.70 -43.24 32.12
C ALA A 766 8.22 -43.86 30.83
N GLN A 767 8.47 -45.17 30.83
CA GLN A 767 8.59 -45.98 29.60
C GLN A 767 8.42 -47.47 29.93
N ARG A 768 7.25 -47.81 30.47
CA ARG A 768 6.69 -49.16 30.43
C ARG A 768 5.21 -48.99 30.12
N VAL A 769 4.70 -49.80 29.19
CA VAL A 769 3.43 -49.64 28.43
C VAL A 769 3.62 -48.69 27.24
N SER A 770 4.17 -49.14 26.13
CA SER A 770 3.41 -49.96 25.17
C SER A 770 4.34 -50.56 24.11
N LEU A 771 3.91 -51.69 23.54
CA LEU A 771 4.51 -52.47 22.45
C LEU A 771 5.42 -53.64 22.88
N SER A 772 4.78 -54.63 23.49
CA SER A 772 5.05 -56.03 23.16
C SER A 772 4.47 -56.33 21.77
N LEU A 773 5.32 -56.70 20.80
CA LEU A 773 5.25 -57.94 20.01
C LEU A 773 6.05 -57.84 18.70
N THR A 774 7.05 -58.73 18.63
CA THR A 774 7.56 -59.46 17.45
C THR A 774 8.17 -58.70 16.27
N ALA A 775 9.50 -58.78 16.15
CA ALA A 775 10.18 -59.42 15.01
C ALA A 775 11.71 -59.53 15.26
N PRO A 776 12.40 -60.53 14.68
CA PRO A 776 13.59 -61.14 15.29
C PRO A 776 14.92 -60.48 14.96
N GLN A 777 15.86 -60.78 15.86
CA GLN A 777 17.31 -60.55 15.80
C GLN A 777 17.94 -60.98 14.47
N GLN A 778 18.96 -60.24 14.05
CA GLN A 778 20.23 -60.86 13.68
C GLN A 778 21.40 -59.94 14.04
N GLN A 779 22.22 -60.45 14.96
CA GLN A 779 23.52 -59.95 15.36
C GLN A 779 24.53 -60.09 14.22
N ALA A 780 25.46 -59.15 14.10
CA ALA A 780 26.89 -59.49 14.04
C ALA A 780 27.76 -58.24 14.25
N THR A 781 28.82 -58.49 14.98
CA THR A 781 29.73 -57.62 15.71
C THR A 781 30.91 -57.06 14.89
N PRO A 782 31.70 -56.14 15.48
CA PRO A 782 32.60 -55.22 14.78
C PRO A 782 34.08 -55.62 14.90
N THR A 783 34.92 -55.00 14.06
CA THR A 783 36.38 -54.85 14.23
C THR A 783 36.74 -53.52 13.54
N GLY A 784 37.28 -52.47 14.16
CA GLY A 784 38.16 -52.37 15.32
C GLY A 784 39.60 -52.20 14.82
N THR A 785 40.09 -50.96 14.68
CA THR A 785 41.45 -50.55 15.12
C THR A 785 41.72 -49.06 14.91
N GLU A 786 41.92 -48.40 16.05
CA GLU A 786 42.71 -47.19 16.31
C GLU A 786 44.10 -47.20 15.62
N ARG A 787 44.61 -46.04 15.16
CA ARG A 787 45.49 -45.12 15.93
C ARG A 787 46.26 -44.13 15.03
N ARG A 788 46.32 -42.88 15.54
CA ARG A 788 47.43 -41.91 15.55
C ARG A 788 48.04 -41.37 14.23
N SER A 789 47.76 -40.08 14.02
CA SER A 789 48.70 -39.07 13.48
C SER A 789 49.94 -38.90 14.39
N PRO A 790 51.09 -38.41 13.87
CA PRO A 790 51.37 -36.98 14.01
C PRO A 790 52.21 -36.30 12.90
N GLN A 791 52.01 -34.97 12.81
CA GLN A 791 52.99 -33.89 12.62
C GLN A 791 53.75 -33.67 11.29
N THR A 792 53.40 -32.52 10.69
CA THR A 792 54.25 -31.36 10.34
C THR A 792 55.49 -31.54 9.46
N LEU A 793 55.47 -30.91 8.28
CA LEU A 793 56.64 -30.31 7.61
C LEU A 793 56.17 -29.22 6.62
N ALA A 794 56.68 -28.00 6.82
CA ALA A 794 56.83 -26.93 5.82
C ALA A 794 58.35 -26.83 5.49
N PRO A 795 58.88 -25.98 4.56
CA PRO A 795 58.30 -24.97 3.65
C PRO A 795 58.85 -25.18 2.19
N PRO A 796 59.03 -24.21 1.23
CA PRO A 796 59.62 -22.87 1.35
C PRO A 796 58.88 -21.70 0.66
N THR A 797 59.31 -20.52 1.07
CA THR A 797 59.05 -19.15 0.60
C THR A 797 59.70 -18.84 -0.75
N LEU A 798 59.06 -17.97 -1.55
CA LEU A 798 59.75 -17.08 -2.49
C LEU A 798 59.00 -15.75 -2.56
N THR A 799 59.70 -14.69 -2.15
CA THR A 799 59.29 -13.29 -2.13
C THR A 799 59.91 -12.60 -3.36
N LEU A 800 59.14 -11.79 -4.08
CA LEU A 800 59.70 -10.75 -4.96
C LEU A 800 58.80 -9.52 -4.94
N TRP A 801 59.41 -8.35 -4.73
CA TRP A 801 58.81 -7.01 -4.78
C TRP A 801 58.90 -6.44 -6.20
N CYS A 802 57.89 -5.68 -6.65
CA CYS A 802 58.01 -4.29 -7.14
C CYS A 802 56.80 -3.78 -7.97
N ILE A 803 56.22 -2.69 -7.47
CA ILE A 803 55.88 -1.41 -8.15
C ILE A 803 54.66 -1.31 -9.08
N HIS A 804 53.80 -0.34 -8.69
CA HIS A 804 52.69 0.33 -9.37
C HIS A 804 52.89 0.66 -10.86
N LEU A 805 51.79 0.61 -11.62
CA LEU A 805 51.39 1.67 -12.57
C LEU A 805 49.93 1.48 -13.02
N ASP A 806 49.12 2.48 -12.68
CA ASP A 806 47.81 2.77 -13.26
C ASP A 806 47.95 3.07 -14.75
N VAL A 807 47.09 2.50 -15.60
CA VAL A 807 46.67 3.13 -16.87
C VAL A 807 45.23 2.75 -17.18
N VAL A 808 44.36 3.75 -16.96
CA VAL A 808 43.06 3.92 -17.62
C VAL A 808 43.27 3.90 -19.13
N SER A 809 42.53 3.05 -19.84
CA SER A 809 42.51 3.05 -21.31
C SER A 809 41.16 3.57 -21.80
N TYR A 810 41.28 4.63 -22.61
CA TYR A 810 40.29 5.38 -23.35
C TYR A 810 39.36 4.53 -24.21
#